data_AF-S2NCR7-F1
#
_entry.id   AF-S2NCR7-F1
#
_cell.length_a   1.000
_cell.length_b   1.000
_cell.length_c   1.000
_cell.angle_alpha   90.00
_cell.angle_beta   90.00
_cell.angle_gamma   90.00
#
_symmetry.space_group_name_H-M   'P 1'
#
loop_
_entity.id
_entity.type
_entity.pdbx_description
1 polymer ?
#
loop_
_entity_poly.entity_id
_entity_poly.type
_entity_poly.pdbx_seq_one_letter_code
_entity_poly.pdbx_strand_id
1 'polypeptide(L)'
;MRAKRQQLWSALTDKEHKVTLVHSKHHGWLAIGLTAFALGTAGFSLATSGQVVHASDQPSTSQQSKANNGRVWTLRPVSQIEAQIKASNSKVYDIQWGDTLSTISEALNHTGFTTSVDRLAAINRIANVNLIYAGAKLSLQGSGDNATVTTQNAAGTNQTFNLNPAKPARLTPAQQAEVKYTTIGGSGSGAGQQGISSGTGIDQVGKDKDAAIRAAAAAKAKAEAEKAAAEKAKVEAEAKLTALLNTENAQTLTDLQAKRTAAQAAVDAAKTKVDAAQAKLPAAQTAVAQAQAAFDTANAAVNAKQAAVDQASAQVKTLSAQMTDLQNQLNTLTEQTKDNPDSQATITTVKAQLAVAQGKLTSYEGQLADATAALAEAKQAANQAVQNLNTANQALISVDNEAKAAQNDFAQAQTTLKALPTSVASQNSQAAQEVKAQLADLNTKINQLDQKIKTLDTQIATWQDQLTTAQTNVEAAKTNITTAETQASKVDTTDHKQTLPAVQQTVADAEKTIPTIHVPQDTEKQVTINKDENGQVLTDLTGYKLLTAGTPVKTVETLANGDTITTYTTTNIYHKIAHQVVNKTVNVDEAGNILTSTDGYTKVSSSDKSVDTTDPKTGDITTTVTTTVVWKKTETPTHVTVNKTVNVDEAGNVLTSTDGYTQVSSSKKSVDTTDPTTGNITTTITTTVVWKKNETPAPTHTYDLKTVNEDKSGHVLTNTDGYSIVSSSKESVDATDPKTGNITTTVTTTVVWEKTPQRLIKNQTVNLDEAGKVLTNTNGYNQDSSSVKTTDVTDPATGDVTTTFTTTIIWKKDTTGNNVINKTINVDENNKVLTSTDGYYFLGSGTTWLSSGGTTTVTVTNKYHKTQATTVYKEVDLDEGGYPLTDKTGYIKVSSTPTSTTALAGNWDTVTTVTTTNIWRNVEAAGTIIGAIKSVNDATTKLIEKQIQTNDQKVSIEQAEAYTDADLTLAVAKKFNVLVNGEQARTGRTQTVLTSDPKAYKMEAPRAVEVMYKFSHTRPVNPPATGSQNVTYQKGEVYMNRSTENISTSSLWKKDVDGSADKLSTLIANAMFQQYIVDERPENNHGVTGGHYENIINSGFKNIVIGVYVVDQGDYYAASTAVATGNDGTYNGN
;
A
#
# COMPACT_ATOMS: atom_id res chain seq x y z
N MET A 1 36.17 10.75 -25.37
CA MET A 1 35.38 9.63 -25.96
C MET A 1 36.18 8.32 -25.84
N ARG A 2 35.58 7.15 -26.15
CA ARG A 2 36.19 5.79 -26.07
C ARG A 2 36.58 5.26 -24.65
N ALA A 3 35.73 5.45 -23.64
CA ALA A 3 35.87 4.77 -22.33
C ALA A 3 34.56 4.39 -21.60
N LYS A 4 33.38 4.77 -22.12
CA LYS A 4 32.06 4.44 -21.54
C LYS A 4 31.07 3.96 -22.60
N ARG A 5 31.21 2.71 -23.07
CA ARG A 5 30.19 2.03 -23.91
C ARG A 5 30.27 0.48 -23.92
N GLN A 6 30.80 -0.15 -22.86
CA GLN A 6 30.95 -1.62 -22.74
C GLN A 6 30.65 -2.18 -21.34
N GLN A 7 29.71 -1.58 -20.60
CA GLN A 7 29.14 -2.15 -19.36
C GLN A 7 27.63 -1.96 -19.34
N LEU A 8 26.92 -2.72 -20.18
CA LEU A 8 25.44 -2.69 -20.24
C LEU A 8 24.78 -3.96 -20.83
N TRP A 9 25.53 -5.06 -21.01
CA TRP A 9 25.03 -6.28 -21.69
C TRP A 9 25.66 -7.56 -21.11
N SER A 10 25.40 -7.86 -19.84
CA SER A 10 25.94 -9.06 -19.15
C SER A 10 25.01 -9.58 -18.06
N ALA A 11 23.72 -9.79 -18.37
CA ALA A 11 22.73 -10.31 -17.43
C ALA A 11 21.53 -10.99 -18.13
N LEU A 12 21.74 -12.06 -18.92
CA LEU A 12 20.69 -12.90 -19.50
C LEU A 12 21.28 -14.25 -19.96
N THR A 13 20.59 -15.37 -19.67
CA THR A 13 20.91 -16.79 -20.02
C THR A 13 22.31 -17.30 -19.59
N ASP A 14 22.51 -18.40 -18.85
CA ASP A 14 21.66 -19.57 -18.53
C ASP A 14 22.01 -20.16 -17.14
N LYS A 15 21.08 -20.92 -16.53
CA LYS A 15 21.43 -22.02 -15.60
C LYS A 15 20.29 -23.01 -15.29
N GLU A 16 19.86 -23.77 -16.30
CA GLU A 16 19.09 -25.00 -16.07
C GLU A 16 20.03 -26.19 -15.76
N HIS A 17 19.82 -26.79 -14.58
CA HIS A 17 19.89 -28.23 -14.31
C HIS A 17 21.19 -29.09 -14.42
N LYS A 18 21.68 -29.48 -13.22
CA LYS A 18 21.66 -30.86 -12.64
C LYS A 18 22.88 -31.80 -12.70
N VAL A 19 22.92 -32.65 -11.65
CA VAL A 19 23.40 -34.07 -11.60
C VAL A 19 24.92 -34.30 -11.67
N THR A 20 25.59 -35.16 -10.86
CA THR A 20 25.41 -35.84 -9.54
C THR A 20 26.85 -36.15 -9.02
N LEU A 21 27.30 -37.09 -8.17
CA LEU A 21 26.95 -38.46 -7.70
C LEU A 21 27.98 -38.79 -6.57
N VAL A 22 28.05 -39.87 -5.78
CA VAL A 22 27.42 -41.23 -5.60
C VAL A 22 27.15 -41.39 -4.08
N HIS A 23 26.86 -42.51 -3.39
CA HIS A 23 26.79 -43.99 -3.57
C HIS A 23 25.64 -44.49 -2.65
N SER A 24 25.10 -45.71 -2.70
CA SER A 24 25.28 -46.91 -3.54
C SER A 24 23.88 -47.61 -3.60
N LYS A 25 23.47 -48.36 -4.63
CA LYS A 25 24.21 -49.01 -5.73
C LYS A 25 23.26 -49.27 -6.93
N HIS A 26 23.85 -49.49 -8.12
CA HIS A 26 23.24 -50.02 -9.36
C HIS A 26 22.40 -49.11 -10.30
N HIS A 27 23.13 -48.45 -11.23
CA HIS A 27 22.85 -48.24 -12.68
C HIS A 27 21.63 -47.40 -13.18
N GLY A 28 21.79 -46.71 -14.33
CA GLY A 28 20.75 -45.83 -14.94
C GLY A 28 21.19 -45.12 -16.25
N TRP A 29 21.67 -43.86 -16.14
CA TRP A 29 22.48 -43.08 -17.14
C TRP A 29 21.81 -42.52 -18.44
N LEU A 30 22.35 -41.37 -18.93
CA LEU A 30 22.25 -40.72 -20.27
C LEU A 30 20.88 -40.10 -20.73
N ALA A 31 20.79 -39.09 -21.65
CA ALA A 31 21.74 -38.05 -22.10
C ALA A 31 21.15 -36.96 -23.06
N ILE A 32 21.73 -35.74 -23.00
CA ILE A 32 22.12 -34.79 -24.09
C ILE A 32 21.14 -34.40 -25.23
N GLY A 33 21.02 -33.08 -25.50
CA GLY A 33 20.62 -32.52 -26.82
C GLY A 33 20.27 -31.02 -26.84
N LEU A 34 20.99 -30.20 -27.62
CA LEU A 34 20.72 -28.77 -27.90
C LEU A 34 20.60 -28.54 -29.42
N THR A 35 19.71 -27.64 -29.88
CA THR A 35 20.02 -26.48 -30.79
C THR A 35 18.81 -25.68 -31.32
N ALA A 36 18.89 -24.35 -31.18
CA ALA A 36 18.64 -23.25 -32.15
C ALA A 36 17.42 -23.17 -33.14
N PHE A 37 16.76 -22.00 -33.09
CA PHE A 37 16.27 -21.11 -34.18
C PHE A 37 15.53 -21.64 -35.45
N ALA A 38 14.31 -21.11 -35.70
CA ALA A 38 13.83 -20.63 -37.02
C ALA A 38 12.56 -19.74 -36.90
N LEU A 39 12.19 -19.00 -37.95
CA LEU A 39 10.95 -18.20 -38.08
C LEU A 39 9.94 -18.88 -39.04
N GLY A 40 8.64 -18.54 -38.98
CA GLY A 40 7.74 -18.74 -40.14
C GLY A 40 6.24 -18.95 -39.88
N THR A 41 5.46 -17.87 -39.99
CA THR A 41 4.10 -17.75 -40.59
C THR A 41 3.12 -18.95 -40.69
N ALA A 42 1.89 -18.68 -40.20
CA ALA A 42 0.57 -19.03 -40.76
C ALA A 42 -0.04 -20.45 -40.65
N GLY A 43 -1.32 -20.51 -40.25
CA GLY A 43 -2.32 -21.32 -40.98
C GLY A 43 -3.20 -22.32 -40.21
N PHE A 44 -4.38 -21.87 -39.78
CA PHE A 44 -5.63 -22.67 -39.58
C PHE A 44 -5.74 -23.66 -38.39
N SER A 45 -7.00 -24.02 -38.10
CA SER A 45 -7.53 -24.54 -36.81
C SER A 45 -7.92 -26.03 -36.88
N LEU A 46 -8.10 -26.76 -35.76
CA LEU A 46 -9.35 -26.80 -34.96
C LEU A 46 -9.24 -27.64 -33.66
N ALA A 47 -10.23 -27.50 -32.78
CA ALA A 47 -10.63 -28.39 -31.66
C ALA A 47 -9.80 -28.44 -30.34
N THR A 48 -10.28 -27.67 -29.33
CA THR A 48 -10.59 -28.05 -27.92
C THR A 48 -9.86 -29.24 -27.24
N SER A 49 -9.43 -29.18 -25.96
CA SER A 49 -9.99 -28.47 -24.77
C SER A 49 -8.93 -28.11 -23.69
N GLY A 50 -9.29 -27.32 -22.65
CA GLY A 50 -8.36 -26.71 -21.66
C GLY A 50 -8.08 -27.52 -20.37
N GLN A 51 -7.64 -26.93 -19.24
CA GLN A 51 -7.50 -25.49 -18.88
C GLN A 51 -6.60 -25.21 -17.63
N VAL A 52 -5.59 -24.33 -17.78
CA VAL A 52 -4.98 -23.31 -16.85
C VAL A 52 -4.58 -23.64 -15.37
N VAL A 53 -3.57 -22.89 -14.85
CA VAL A 53 -2.92 -22.94 -13.51
C VAL A 53 -2.54 -21.51 -13.03
N HIS A 54 -2.01 -21.15 -11.85
CA HIS A 54 -1.50 -21.84 -10.63
C HIS A 54 -1.48 -20.88 -9.40
N ALA A 55 -1.34 -21.39 -8.17
CA ALA A 55 -1.17 -20.64 -6.90
C ALA A 55 -0.70 -21.61 -5.77
N SER A 56 -0.11 -21.21 -4.62
CA SER A 56 0.60 -19.98 -4.18
C SER A 56 1.37 -20.22 -2.85
N ASP A 57 2.37 -19.39 -2.53
CA ASP A 57 3.28 -19.44 -1.37
C ASP A 57 3.04 -18.26 -0.37
N GLN A 58 3.60 -18.13 0.86
CA GLN A 58 4.57 -18.80 1.79
C GLN A 58 4.20 -18.26 3.24
N PRO A 59 4.85 -18.58 4.40
CA PRO A 59 5.80 -19.63 4.81
C PRO A 59 5.20 -20.46 6.00
N SER A 60 5.78 -20.93 7.12
CA SER A 60 7.12 -21.11 7.78
C SER A 60 6.98 -22.29 8.82
N THR A 61 7.87 -22.70 9.76
CA THR A 61 9.20 -22.30 10.28
C THR A 61 9.91 -23.52 10.95
N SER A 62 11.20 -23.39 11.34
CA SER A 62 11.96 -24.14 12.38
C SER A 62 11.81 -25.67 12.58
N GLN A 63 12.89 -26.38 12.19
CA GLN A 63 13.48 -27.62 12.78
C GLN A 63 12.82 -29.01 12.62
N GLN A 64 13.45 -29.80 11.75
CA GLN A 64 13.78 -31.24 11.87
C GLN A 64 12.67 -32.30 12.09
N SER A 65 12.27 -32.93 10.99
CA SER A 65 12.58 -34.37 10.80
C SER A 65 12.74 -34.70 9.30
N LYS A 66 13.38 -35.83 8.95
CA LYS A 66 13.86 -36.12 7.59
C LYS A 66 12.89 -36.99 6.78
N ALA A 67 12.10 -36.39 5.89
CA ALA A 67 11.47 -37.06 4.74
C ALA A 67 10.89 -36.05 3.73
N ASN A 68 10.42 -36.55 2.58
CA ASN A 68 9.59 -35.88 1.57
C ASN A 68 10.28 -34.86 0.64
N ASN A 69 10.60 -35.34 -0.57
CA ASN A 69 11.28 -34.59 -1.64
C ASN A 69 10.36 -33.52 -2.28
N GLY A 70 10.25 -32.34 -1.67
CA GLY A 70 9.78 -31.10 -2.33
C GLY A 70 8.39 -31.14 -3.00
N ARG A 71 7.53 -32.11 -2.66
CA ARG A 71 6.17 -32.21 -3.18
C ARG A 71 5.23 -31.33 -2.36
N VAL A 72 4.67 -30.31 -3.00
CA VAL A 72 3.43 -29.67 -2.57
C VAL A 72 2.41 -30.77 -2.26
N TRP A 73 1.78 -30.71 -1.09
CA TRP A 73 0.75 -31.68 -0.72
C TRP A 73 -0.51 -31.42 -1.55
N THR A 74 -0.98 -32.45 -2.25
CA THR A 74 -2.20 -32.41 -3.06
C THR A 74 -3.07 -33.59 -2.66
N LEU A 75 -4.36 -33.33 -2.40
CA LEU A 75 -5.30 -34.38 -2.02
C LEU A 75 -5.45 -35.37 -3.17
N ARG A 76 -5.23 -36.65 -2.89
CA ARG A 76 -5.39 -37.73 -3.86
C ARG A 76 -6.88 -38.13 -3.94
N PRO A 77 -7.48 -38.20 -5.14
CA PRO A 77 -8.90 -38.53 -5.28
C PRO A 77 -9.18 -40.00 -4.96
N VAL A 78 -10.34 -40.24 -4.34
CA VAL A 78 -10.85 -41.55 -3.92
C VAL A 78 -10.75 -42.60 -5.03
N SER A 79 -11.07 -42.23 -6.27
CA SER A 79 -10.98 -43.11 -7.45
C SER A 79 -9.58 -43.67 -7.73
N GLN A 80 -8.50 -42.94 -7.41
CA GLN A 80 -7.13 -43.44 -7.54
C GLN A 80 -6.73 -44.38 -6.39
N ILE A 81 -7.32 -44.18 -5.20
CA ILE A 81 -7.15 -45.06 -4.04
C ILE A 81 -7.88 -46.39 -4.31
N GLU A 82 -9.15 -46.31 -4.75
CA GLU A 82 -9.92 -47.46 -5.22
C GLU A 82 -9.20 -48.24 -6.33
N ALA A 83 -8.65 -47.55 -7.33
CA ALA A 83 -7.92 -48.21 -8.43
C ALA A 83 -6.71 -49.02 -7.92
N GLN A 84 -6.00 -48.52 -6.91
CA GLN A 84 -4.87 -49.22 -6.29
C GLN A 84 -5.33 -50.41 -5.42
N ILE A 85 -6.45 -50.29 -4.70
CA ILE A 85 -7.05 -51.41 -3.96
C ILE A 85 -7.52 -52.50 -4.93
N LYS A 86 -8.24 -52.12 -6.01
CA LYS A 86 -8.72 -53.03 -7.05
C LYS A 86 -7.54 -53.73 -7.76
N ALA A 87 -6.45 -53.00 -8.05
CA ALA A 87 -5.23 -53.55 -8.66
C ALA A 87 -4.48 -54.58 -7.78
N SER A 88 -4.68 -54.60 -6.46
CA SER A 88 -4.14 -55.64 -5.57
C SER A 88 -5.10 -56.83 -5.36
N ASN A 89 -6.16 -56.93 -6.18
CA ASN A 89 -7.31 -57.82 -5.96
C ASN A 89 -7.96 -57.62 -4.59
N SER A 90 -7.99 -56.37 -4.11
CA SER A 90 -8.51 -55.96 -2.80
C SER A 90 -7.81 -56.59 -1.58
N LYS A 91 -6.50 -56.90 -1.68
CA LYS A 91 -5.73 -57.56 -0.60
C LYS A 91 -4.67 -56.69 0.07
N VAL A 92 -4.19 -55.65 -0.61
CA VAL A 92 -3.12 -54.77 -0.09
C VAL A 92 -3.38 -53.33 -0.51
N TYR A 93 -3.19 -52.39 0.42
CA TYR A 93 -3.12 -50.97 0.13
C TYR A 93 -1.83 -50.35 0.69
N ASP A 94 -1.11 -49.59 -0.14
CA ASP A 94 0.10 -48.87 0.26
C ASP A 94 -0.24 -47.38 0.33
N ILE A 95 -0.24 -46.80 1.54
CA ILE A 95 -0.61 -45.40 1.77
C ILE A 95 0.37 -44.47 1.05
N GLN A 96 -0.15 -43.57 0.22
CA GLN A 96 0.64 -42.64 -0.60
C GLN A 96 0.65 -41.21 -0.05
N TRP A 97 1.57 -40.41 -0.58
CA TRP A 97 1.61 -38.96 -0.32
C TRP A 97 0.40 -38.29 -1.00
N GLY A 98 -0.48 -37.69 -0.19
CA GLY A 98 -1.74 -37.08 -0.65
C GLY A 98 -3.01 -37.81 -0.19
N ASP A 99 -2.89 -39.02 0.38
CA ASP A 99 -4.02 -39.73 0.99
C ASP A 99 -4.50 -39.05 2.30
N THR A 100 -5.74 -39.31 2.71
CA THR A 100 -6.30 -38.97 4.04
C THR A 100 -7.07 -40.15 4.63
N LEU A 101 -7.32 -40.16 5.95
CA LEU A 101 -8.19 -41.20 6.54
C LEU A 101 -9.60 -41.19 5.96
N SER A 102 -10.14 -40.03 5.57
CA SER A 102 -11.44 -39.92 4.88
C SER A 102 -11.41 -40.59 3.51
N THR A 103 -10.48 -40.21 2.63
CA THR A 103 -10.41 -40.76 1.26
C THR A 103 -10.03 -42.24 1.23
N ILE A 104 -9.25 -42.73 2.20
CA ILE A 104 -9.00 -44.16 2.42
C ILE A 104 -10.26 -44.88 2.89
N SER A 105 -10.99 -44.34 3.89
CA SER A 105 -12.22 -44.95 4.40
C SER A 105 -13.32 -45.02 3.33
N GLU A 106 -13.44 -43.99 2.50
CA GLU A 106 -14.40 -43.91 1.41
C GLU A 106 -14.09 -44.94 0.31
N ALA A 107 -12.83 -45.01 -0.15
CA ALA A 107 -12.38 -45.99 -1.12
C ALA A 107 -12.51 -47.45 -0.63
N LEU A 108 -12.32 -47.70 0.67
CA LEU A 108 -12.54 -48.99 1.30
C LEU A 108 -14.03 -49.37 1.27
N ASN A 109 -14.93 -48.46 1.65
CA ASN A 109 -16.37 -48.70 1.56
C ASN A 109 -16.80 -48.98 0.10
N HIS A 110 -16.30 -48.20 -0.88
CA HIS A 110 -16.57 -48.41 -2.32
C HIS A 110 -15.95 -49.69 -2.89
N THR A 111 -14.98 -50.31 -2.21
CA THR A 111 -14.38 -51.61 -2.60
C THR A 111 -14.94 -52.80 -1.81
N GLY A 112 -15.99 -52.60 -1.00
CA GLY A 112 -16.71 -53.66 -0.29
C GLY A 112 -16.20 -53.93 1.14
N PHE A 113 -15.52 -52.97 1.77
CA PHE A 113 -15.00 -53.08 3.14
C PHE A 113 -15.71 -52.08 4.06
N THR A 114 -16.66 -52.55 4.87
CA THR A 114 -17.39 -51.70 5.83
C THR A 114 -16.43 -51.08 6.85
N THR A 115 -16.18 -49.77 6.80
CA THR A 115 -15.30 -49.06 7.75
C THR A 115 -15.60 -47.55 7.88
N SER A 116 -15.00 -46.89 8.88
CA SER A 116 -15.13 -45.44 9.11
C SER A 116 -13.80 -44.79 9.49
N VAL A 117 -13.72 -43.46 9.37
CA VAL A 117 -12.53 -42.65 9.75
C VAL A 117 -12.13 -42.90 11.21
N ASP A 118 -13.07 -42.76 12.14
CA ASP A 118 -12.85 -43.00 13.56
C ASP A 118 -12.42 -44.43 13.85
N ARG A 119 -12.93 -45.39 13.07
CA ARG A 119 -12.58 -46.80 13.21
C ARG A 119 -11.14 -47.07 12.74
N LEU A 120 -10.73 -46.52 11.60
CA LEU A 120 -9.34 -46.58 11.12
C LEU A 120 -8.37 -45.89 12.11
N ALA A 121 -8.77 -44.77 12.70
CA ALA A 121 -8.00 -44.08 13.72
C ALA A 121 -7.86 -44.89 15.02
N ALA A 122 -8.97 -45.42 15.54
CA ALA A 122 -9.00 -46.21 16.78
C ALA A 122 -8.22 -47.53 16.67
N ILE A 123 -8.32 -48.22 15.52
CA ILE A 123 -7.54 -49.42 15.18
C ILE A 123 -6.03 -49.14 15.32
N ASN A 124 -5.57 -48.05 14.73
CA ASN A 124 -4.15 -47.68 14.67
C ASN A 124 -3.69 -46.83 15.86
N ARG A 125 -4.56 -46.53 16.83
CA ARG A 125 -4.32 -45.63 17.98
C ARG A 125 -3.80 -44.24 17.56
N ILE A 126 -4.32 -43.71 16.46
CA ILE A 126 -3.92 -42.42 15.91
C ILE A 126 -4.48 -41.30 16.80
N ALA A 127 -3.63 -40.70 17.64
CA ALA A 127 -4.01 -39.65 18.59
C ALA A 127 -4.37 -38.31 17.92
N ASN A 128 -3.93 -38.08 16.68
CA ASN A 128 -4.35 -36.94 15.86
C ASN A 128 -4.85 -37.46 14.52
N VAL A 129 -6.18 -37.51 14.35
CA VAL A 129 -6.87 -38.02 13.15
C VAL A 129 -6.48 -37.32 11.85
N ASN A 130 -5.87 -36.13 11.93
CA ASN A 130 -5.42 -35.35 10.77
C ASN A 130 -3.98 -35.69 10.32
N LEU A 131 -3.31 -36.66 10.95
CA LEU A 131 -1.92 -37.04 10.64
C LEU A 131 -1.78 -38.54 10.35
N ILE A 132 -1.37 -38.87 9.12
CA ILE A 132 -0.98 -40.23 8.69
C ILE A 132 0.37 -40.22 7.96
N TYR A 133 1.06 -41.36 7.96
CA TYR A 133 2.39 -41.50 7.35
C TYR A 133 2.32 -42.34 6.07
N ALA A 134 2.77 -41.76 4.96
CA ALA A 134 2.90 -42.46 3.68
C ALA A 134 4.00 -43.55 3.73
N GLY A 135 3.82 -44.60 2.94
CA GLY A 135 4.69 -45.79 2.90
C GLY A 135 4.23 -46.94 3.81
N ALA A 136 3.26 -46.71 4.70
CA ALA A 136 2.63 -47.77 5.48
C ALA A 136 1.75 -48.68 4.61
N LYS A 137 1.71 -49.97 4.94
CA LYS A 137 0.96 -51.01 4.21
C LYS A 137 -0.20 -51.55 5.04
N LEU A 138 -1.38 -51.63 4.45
CA LEU A 138 -2.57 -52.27 5.01
C LEU A 138 -2.82 -53.60 4.28
N SER A 139 -2.76 -54.73 4.98
CA SER A 139 -3.16 -56.02 4.42
C SER A 139 -4.63 -56.27 4.73
N LEU A 140 -5.46 -56.35 3.68
CA LEU A 140 -6.92 -56.45 3.75
C LEU A 140 -7.35 -57.91 3.58
N GLN A 141 -8.23 -58.41 4.45
CA GLN A 141 -8.72 -59.79 4.41
C GLN A 141 -10.21 -59.88 4.77
N GLY A 142 -10.94 -60.72 4.05
CA GLY A 142 -12.41 -60.79 4.12
C GLY A 142 -13.10 -59.71 3.29
N SER A 143 -14.42 -59.62 3.40
CA SER A 143 -15.29 -58.67 2.69
C SER A 143 -16.56 -58.40 3.50
N GLY A 144 -17.19 -57.23 3.28
CA GLY A 144 -18.36 -56.81 4.04
C GLY A 144 -18.09 -56.75 5.55
N ASP A 145 -19.06 -57.16 6.36
CA ASP A 145 -18.98 -57.01 7.83
C ASP A 145 -17.95 -57.90 8.53
N ASN A 146 -17.37 -58.88 7.81
CA ASN A 146 -16.27 -59.72 8.32
C ASN A 146 -14.90 -59.26 7.79
N ALA A 147 -14.83 -58.09 7.16
CA ALA A 147 -13.58 -57.49 6.73
C ALA A 147 -12.64 -57.16 7.91
N THR A 148 -11.35 -57.40 7.70
CA THR A 148 -10.28 -57.18 8.66
C THR A 148 -9.07 -56.54 7.99
N VAL A 149 -8.27 -55.84 8.79
CA VAL A 149 -6.96 -55.33 8.39
C VAL A 149 -5.89 -55.91 9.30
N THR A 150 -4.78 -56.35 8.71
CA THR A 150 -3.59 -56.79 9.42
C THR A 150 -2.46 -55.79 9.17
N THR A 151 -1.83 -55.34 10.26
CA THR A 151 -0.67 -54.44 10.25
C THR A 151 0.48 -55.06 11.06
N GLN A 152 1.71 -54.68 10.73
CA GLN A 152 2.92 -55.16 11.42
C GLN A 152 3.41 -54.09 12.39
N ASN A 153 3.66 -54.46 13.65
CA ASN A 153 4.14 -53.54 14.67
C ASN A 153 5.66 -53.29 14.57
N ALA A 154 6.18 -52.33 15.33
CA ALA A 154 7.60 -51.98 15.35
C ALA A 154 8.55 -53.10 15.84
N ALA A 155 8.02 -54.20 16.40
CA ALA A 155 8.75 -55.41 16.79
C ALA A 155 8.57 -56.55 15.76
N GLY A 156 8.09 -56.25 14.54
CA GLY A 156 7.89 -57.23 13.48
C GLY A 156 6.69 -58.16 13.66
N THR A 157 5.87 -58.00 14.70
CA THR A 157 4.71 -58.87 14.96
C THR A 157 3.47 -58.37 14.23
N ASN A 158 2.76 -59.26 13.54
CA ASN A 158 1.49 -58.95 12.89
C ASN A 158 0.35 -58.87 13.92
N GLN A 159 -0.57 -57.92 13.75
CA GLN A 159 -1.77 -57.75 14.56
C GLN A 159 -2.99 -57.51 13.64
N THR A 160 -4.10 -58.20 13.91
CA THR A 160 -5.31 -58.18 13.07
C THR A 160 -6.48 -57.53 13.78
N PHE A 161 -7.19 -56.67 13.06
CA PHE A 161 -8.22 -55.76 13.55
C PHE A 161 -9.47 -55.86 12.67
N ASN A 162 -10.67 -55.78 13.26
CA ASN A 162 -11.91 -55.81 12.48
C ASN A 162 -12.25 -54.41 11.94
N LEU A 163 -12.54 -54.29 10.64
CA LEU A 163 -12.78 -53.01 9.99
C LEU A 163 -14.18 -52.43 10.25
N ASN A 164 -15.18 -53.27 10.52
CA ASN A 164 -16.55 -52.82 10.79
C ASN A 164 -16.63 -52.19 12.20
N PRO A 165 -17.13 -50.93 12.34
CA PRO A 165 -17.23 -50.24 13.62
C PRO A 165 -18.03 -50.99 14.71
N ALA A 166 -19.05 -51.76 14.32
CA ALA A 166 -19.96 -52.48 15.23
C ALA A 166 -19.38 -53.76 15.86
N LYS A 167 -18.13 -54.14 15.52
CA LYS A 167 -17.42 -55.30 16.06
C LYS A 167 -16.24 -54.85 16.95
N PRO A 168 -15.69 -55.67 17.86
CA PRO A 168 -14.55 -55.28 18.69
C PRO A 168 -13.32 -54.88 17.85
N ALA A 169 -12.57 -53.88 18.30
CA ALA A 169 -11.48 -53.26 17.53
C ALA A 169 -10.32 -54.22 17.19
N ARG A 170 -10.08 -55.22 18.05
CA ARG A 170 -9.10 -56.30 17.84
C ARG A 170 -9.82 -57.64 17.94
N LEU A 171 -9.37 -58.61 17.14
CA LEU A 171 -9.77 -60.00 17.32
C LEU A 171 -9.07 -60.57 18.56
N THR A 172 -9.80 -61.33 19.38
CA THR A 172 -9.19 -62.16 20.42
C THR A 172 -8.61 -63.45 19.81
N PRO A 173 -7.70 -64.18 20.50
CA PRO A 173 -7.19 -65.46 20.00
C PRO A 173 -8.30 -66.49 19.72
N ALA A 174 -9.39 -66.48 20.49
CA ALA A 174 -10.57 -67.31 20.23
C ALA A 174 -11.30 -66.95 18.92
N GLN A 175 -11.30 -65.66 18.54
CA GLN A 175 -11.92 -65.16 17.30
C GLN A 175 -11.06 -65.40 16.04
N GLN A 176 -9.86 -65.97 16.17
CA GLN A 176 -9.03 -66.38 15.03
C GLN A 176 -9.19 -67.86 14.64
N ALA A 177 -9.99 -68.65 15.36
CA ALA A 177 -10.00 -70.10 15.24
C ALA A 177 -11.40 -70.73 15.16
N GLU A 178 -12.23 -70.33 14.18
CA GLU A 178 -13.54 -70.96 13.97
C GLU A 178 -13.93 -71.17 12.49
N VAL A 179 -13.38 -72.24 11.88
CA VAL A 179 -14.05 -72.99 10.81
C VAL A 179 -13.70 -74.49 10.92
N LYS A 180 -14.51 -75.28 11.66
CA LYS A 180 -14.92 -76.70 11.39
C LYS A 180 -15.20 -77.57 12.65
N TYR A 181 -16.48 -77.92 12.80
CA TYR A 181 -17.07 -79.22 13.21
C TYR A 181 -17.00 -79.77 14.66
N THR A 182 -18.22 -80.13 15.13
CA THR A 182 -18.64 -81.38 15.84
C THR A 182 -18.53 -81.58 17.38
N THR A 183 -19.67 -81.29 18.05
CA THR A 183 -20.50 -82.17 18.92
C THR A 183 -20.16 -82.58 20.39
N ILE A 184 -21.23 -82.60 21.21
CA ILE A 184 -21.51 -83.34 22.49
C ILE A 184 -20.71 -83.00 23.76
N GLY A 185 -21.42 -82.59 24.82
CA GLY A 185 -21.38 -83.34 26.10
C GLY A 185 -21.14 -82.61 27.44
N GLY A 186 -22.12 -82.71 28.36
CA GLY A 186 -21.88 -83.36 29.68
C GLY A 186 -21.59 -82.52 30.95
N SER A 187 -22.66 -82.21 31.70
CA SER A 187 -22.85 -82.32 33.17
C SER A 187 -21.74 -82.08 34.21
N GLY A 188 -22.12 -81.39 35.30
CA GLY A 188 -21.69 -81.70 36.68
C GLY A 188 -20.89 -80.63 37.44
N SER A 189 -20.97 -80.46 38.79
CA SER A 189 -22.10 -80.38 39.74
C SER A 189 -21.56 -80.29 41.19
N GLY A 190 -22.20 -79.49 42.06
CA GLY A 190 -22.09 -79.56 43.54
C GLY A 190 -21.18 -78.52 44.24
N ALA A 191 -21.29 -78.28 45.56
CA ALA A 191 -22.32 -78.71 46.54
C ALA A 191 -22.24 -77.91 47.87
N GLY A 192 -23.31 -77.93 48.69
CA GLY A 192 -23.41 -77.37 50.05
C GLY A 192 -24.58 -76.37 50.18
N GLN A 193 -25.71 -76.59 50.86
CA GLN A 193 -25.98 -76.97 52.28
C GLN A 193 -25.52 -75.90 53.31
N GLN A 194 -26.29 -75.53 54.34
CA GLN A 194 -27.55 -76.08 54.88
C GLN A 194 -28.35 -75.03 55.70
N GLY A 195 -29.67 -75.21 55.89
CA GLY A 195 -30.47 -74.48 56.89
C GLY A 195 -31.98 -74.43 56.61
N ILE A 196 -32.83 -74.95 57.52
CA ILE A 196 -34.29 -75.08 57.35
C ILE A 196 -35.03 -74.76 58.67
N SER A 197 -36.21 -74.15 58.60
CA SER A 197 -37.29 -74.31 59.60
C SER A 197 -38.67 -74.41 58.92
N SER A 198 -39.68 -74.88 59.67
CA SER A 198 -41.07 -75.11 59.25
C SER A 198 -41.89 -73.81 59.12
N GLY A 199 -43.05 -73.76 58.47
CA GLY A 199 -43.85 -74.79 57.78
C GLY A 199 -45.12 -74.17 57.17
N THR A 200 -46.01 -74.98 56.58
CA THR A 200 -47.33 -74.65 55.96
C THR A 200 -47.45 -73.53 54.90
N GLY A 201 -46.50 -72.61 54.75
CA GLY A 201 -46.63 -71.44 53.84
C GLY A 201 -46.19 -71.63 52.39
N ILE A 202 -45.72 -72.81 51.98
CA ILE A 202 -44.82 -72.91 50.80
C ILE A 202 -45.54 -72.80 49.45
N ASP A 203 -46.73 -73.39 49.28
CA ASP A 203 -47.47 -73.38 48.00
C ASP A 203 -47.89 -71.97 47.56
N GLN A 204 -48.24 -71.10 48.51
CA GLN A 204 -48.60 -69.72 48.20
C GLN A 204 -47.34 -68.90 47.89
N VAL A 205 -46.27 -69.04 48.69
CA VAL A 205 -44.98 -68.37 48.46
C VAL A 205 -44.37 -68.76 47.11
N GLY A 206 -44.60 -69.98 46.63
CA GLY A 206 -44.24 -70.40 45.26
C GLY A 206 -45.01 -69.58 44.22
N LYS A 207 -46.35 -69.60 44.27
CA LYS A 207 -47.24 -68.91 43.32
C LYS A 207 -47.03 -67.39 43.30
N ASP A 208 -46.81 -66.77 44.45
CA ASP A 208 -46.58 -65.32 44.58
C ASP A 208 -45.26 -64.90 43.94
N LYS A 209 -44.18 -65.68 44.13
CA LYS A 209 -42.89 -65.46 43.44
C LYS A 209 -43.01 -65.66 41.93
N ASP A 210 -43.76 -66.67 41.51
CA ASP A 210 -44.03 -66.98 40.11
C ASP A 210 -44.80 -65.83 39.41
N ALA A 211 -45.77 -65.23 40.11
CA ALA A 211 -46.47 -64.03 39.68
C ALA A 211 -45.54 -62.79 39.64
N ALA A 212 -44.66 -62.63 40.64
CA ALA A 212 -43.68 -61.54 40.66
C ALA A 212 -42.69 -61.64 39.48
N ILE A 213 -42.15 -62.83 39.19
CA ILE A 213 -41.27 -63.09 38.04
C ILE A 213 -41.97 -62.71 36.73
N ARG A 214 -43.23 -63.13 36.53
CA ARG A 214 -44.02 -62.74 35.35
C ARG A 214 -44.24 -61.22 35.26
N ALA A 215 -44.51 -60.55 36.39
CA ALA A 215 -44.70 -59.10 36.44
C ALA A 215 -43.42 -58.31 36.10
N ALA A 216 -42.26 -58.72 36.63
CA ALA A 216 -40.98 -58.09 36.28
C ALA A 216 -40.55 -58.42 34.84
N ALA A 217 -40.82 -59.62 34.33
CA ALA A 217 -40.58 -59.96 32.93
C ALA A 217 -41.42 -59.07 31.98
N ALA A 218 -42.70 -58.84 32.28
CA ALA A 218 -43.54 -57.92 31.51
C ALA A 218 -43.05 -56.45 31.63
N ALA A 219 -42.64 -56.01 32.82
CA ALA A 219 -42.05 -54.69 33.04
C ALA A 219 -40.71 -54.50 32.30
N LYS A 220 -39.91 -55.57 32.19
CA LYS A 220 -38.66 -55.60 31.43
C LYS A 220 -38.95 -55.52 29.93
N ALA A 221 -39.81 -56.38 29.39
CA ALA A 221 -40.17 -56.37 27.97
C ALA A 221 -40.72 -55.00 27.54
N LYS A 222 -41.51 -54.34 28.40
CA LYS A 222 -41.95 -52.95 28.18
C LYS A 222 -40.79 -51.95 28.17
N ALA A 223 -39.82 -52.06 29.09
CA ALA A 223 -38.65 -51.18 29.11
C ALA A 223 -37.72 -51.41 27.90
N GLU A 224 -37.59 -52.66 27.43
CA GLU A 224 -36.85 -53.01 26.20
C GLU A 224 -37.53 -52.45 24.95
N ALA A 225 -38.86 -52.52 24.86
CA ALA A 225 -39.63 -51.88 23.78
C ALA A 225 -39.53 -50.34 23.83
N GLU A 226 -39.61 -49.73 25.01
CA GLU A 226 -39.38 -48.29 25.23
C GLU A 226 -37.96 -47.87 24.82
N LYS A 227 -36.96 -48.75 25.03
CA LYS A 227 -35.56 -48.52 24.64
C LYS A 227 -35.40 -48.61 23.13
N ALA A 228 -35.87 -49.68 22.49
CA ALA A 228 -35.77 -49.86 21.04
C ALA A 228 -36.45 -48.71 20.26
N ALA A 229 -37.58 -48.19 20.77
CA ALA A 229 -38.23 -47.01 20.22
C ALA A 229 -37.37 -45.73 20.36
N ALA A 230 -36.67 -45.55 21.49
CA ALA A 230 -35.76 -44.42 21.69
C ALA A 230 -34.48 -44.53 20.84
N GLU A 231 -33.95 -45.73 20.65
CA GLU A 231 -32.81 -46.00 19.76
C GLU A 231 -33.17 -45.72 18.28
N LYS A 232 -34.36 -46.12 17.83
CA LYS A 232 -34.86 -45.76 16.48
C LYS A 232 -34.99 -44.23 16.31
N ALA A 233 -35.61 -43.55 17.27
CA ALA A 233 -35.77 -42.10 17.25
C ALA A 233 -34.42 -41.36 17.27
N LYS A 234 -33.40 -41.93 17.93
CA LYS A 234 -32.02 -41.41 17.91
C LYS A 234 -31.41 -41.49 16.51
N VAL A 235 -31.51 -42.63 15.82
CA VAL A 235 -30.98 -42.78 14.46
C VAL A 235 -31.67 -41.83 13.48
N GLU A 236 -32.98 -41.62 13.62
CA GLU A 236 -33.74 -40.65 12.81
C GLU A 236 -33.29 -39.20 13.09
N ALA A 237 -32.97 -38.86 14.34
CA ALA A 237 -32.41 -37.56 14.72
C ALA A 237 -30.96 -37.37 14.22
N GLU A 238 -30.12 -38.40 14.28
CA GLU A 238 -28.75 -38.40 13.77
C GLU A 238 -28.74 -38.14 12.25
N ALA A 239 -29.59 -38.83 11.49
CA ALA A 239 -29.76 -38.60 10.06
C ALA A 239 -30.24 -37.17 9.74
N LYS A 240 -31.22 -36.65 10.51
CA LYS A 240 -31.72 -35.28 10.36
C LYS A 240 -30.65 -34.23 10.63
N LEU A 241 -29.82 -34.42 11.66
CA LEU A 241 -28.71 -33.53 11.98
C LEU A 241 -27.65 -33.52 10.87
N THR A 242 -27.30 -34.69 10.32
CA THR A 242 -26.38 -34.81 9.18
C THR A 242 -26.91 -34.08 7.95
N ALA A 243 -28.20 -34.20 7.63
CA ALA A 243 -28.80 -33.52 6.48
C ALA A 243 -28.79 -31.99 6.63
N LEU A 244 -29.10 -31.46 7.82
CA LEU A 244 -29.04 -30.02 8.11
C LEU A 244 -27.61 -29.48 7.95
N LEU A 245 -26.63 -30.10 8.61
CA LEU A 245 -25.23 -29.65 8.56
C LEU A 245 -24.65 -29.73 7.15
N ASN A 246 -24.99 -30.76 6.36
CA ASN A 246 -24.56 -30.83 4.96
C ASN A 246 -25.15 -29.69 4.11
N THR A 247 -26.42 -29.32 4.35
CA THR A 247 -27.09 -28.22 3.65
C THR A 247 -26.47 -26.86 4.01
N GLU A 248 -26.22 -26.61 5.30
CA GLU A 248 -25.57 -25.39 5.80
C GLU A 248 -24.14 -25.22 5.25
N ASN A 249 -23.36 -26.31 5.19
CA ASN A 249 -22.02 -26.29 4.59
C ASN A 249 -22.07 -26.08 3.07
N ALA A 250 -23.05 -26.65 2.36
CA ALA A 250 -23.22 -26.45 0.92
C ALA A 250 -23.58 -24.99 0.57
N GLN A 251 -24.45 -24.34 1.35
CA GLN A 251 -24.73 -22.90 1.18
C GLN A 251 -23.49 -22.06 1.50
N THR A 252 -22.82 -22.34 2.62
CA THR A 252 -21.58 -21.63 3.03
C THR A 252 -20.49 -21.73 1.96
N LEU A 253 -20.32 -22.91 1.34
CA LEU A 253 -19.41 -23.13 0.22
C LEU A 253 -19.81 -22.31 -1.02
N THR A 254 -21.10 -22.27 -1.35
CA THR A 254 -21.64 -21.51 -2.49
C THR A 254 -21.38 -20.01 -2.32
N ASP A 255 -21.63 -19.47 -1.13
CA ASP A 255 -21.40 -18.05 -0.81
C ASP A 255 -19.91 -17.67 -0.87
N LEU A 256 -19.03 -18.58 -0.44
CA LEU A 256 -17.57 -18.40 -0.52
C LEU A 256 -17.05 -18.49 -1.95
N GLN A 257 -17.60 -19.39 -2.77
CA GLN A 257 -17.31 -19.47 -4.21
C GLN A 257 -17.75 -18.19 -4.92
N ALA A 258 -18.95 -17.67 -4.64
CA ALA A 258 -19.43 -16.41 -5.19
C ALA A 258 -18.52 -15.22 -4.81
N LYS A 259 -18.14 -15.12 -3.52
CA LYS A 259 -17.19 -14.09 -3.03
C LYS A 259 -15.81 -14.19 -3.69
N ARG A 260 -15.29 -15.40 -3.88
CA ARG A 260 -14.01 -15.64 -4.57
C ARG A 260 -14.07 -15.25 -6.05
N THR A 261 -15.15 -15.61 -6.75
CA THR A 261 -15.36 -15.23 -8.15
C THR A 261 -15.47 -13.72 -8.31
N ALA A 262 -16.20 -13.03 -7.43
CA ALA A 262 -16.29 -11.57 -7.43
C ALA A 262 -14.94 -10.89 -7.16
N ALA A 263 -14.16 -11.39 -6.20
CA ALA A 263 -12.81 -10.89 -5.91
C ALA A 263 -11.83 -11.12 -7.06
N GLN A 264 -11.90 -12.27 -7.75
CA GLN A 264 -11.09 -12.52 -8.95
C GLN A 264 -11.47 -11.58 -10.09
N ALA A 265 -12.77 -11.39 -10.37
CA ALA A 265 -13.22 -10.46 -11.40
C ALA A 265 -12.77 -9.00 -11.11
N ALA A 266 -12.71 -8.60 -9.84
CA ALA A 266 -12.14 -7.30 -9.45
C ALA A 266 -10.63 -7.21 -9.71
N VAL A 267 -9.86 -8.28 -9.48
CA VAL A 267 -8.43 -8.37 -9.83
C VAL A 267 -8.22 -8.27 -11.35
N ASP A 268 -9.03 -8.95 -12.14
CA ASP A 268 -8.93 -8.97 -13.61
C ASP A 268 -9.31 -7.60 -14.21
N ALA A 269 -10.35 -6.95 -13.67
CA ALA A 269 -10.74 -5.60 -14.04
C ALA A 269 -9.68 -4.56 -13.65
N ALA A 270 -9.09 -4.66 -12.46
CA ALA A 270 -8.01 -3.78 -12.03
C ALA A 270 -6.73 -3.98 -12.87
N LYS A 271 -6.38 -5.22 -13.23
CA LYS A 271 -5.30 -5.49 -14.19
C LYS A 271 -5.57 -4.83 -15.55
N THR A 272 -6.81 -4.89 -16.04
CA THR A 272 -7.20 -4.23 -17.30
C THR A 272 -6.97 -2.72 -17.25
N LYS A 273 -7.20 -2.06 -16.10
CA LYS A 273 -6.83 -0.64 -15.89
C LYS A 273 -5.31 -0.43 -15.98
N VAL A 274 -4.51 -1.28 -15.34
CA VAL A 274 -3.03 -1.18 -15.36
C VAL A 274 -2.51 -1.29 -16.80
N ASP A 275 -2.98 -2.27 -17.56
CA ASP A 275 -2.55 -2.49 -18.94
C ASP A 275 -2.94 -1.29 -19.84
N ALA A 276 -4.15 -0.72 -19.64
CA ALA A 276 -4.63 0.45 -20.37
C ALA A 276 -3.86 1.74 -20.03
N ALA A 277 -3.50 1.97 -18.75
CA ALA A 277 -2.69 3.11 -18.34
C ALA A 277 -1.24 2.98 -18.86
N GLN A 278 -0.66 1.78 -18.76
CA GLN A 278 0.69 1.49 -19.24
C GLN A 278 0.82 1.70 -20.77
N ALA A 279 -0.24 1.45 -21.53
CA ALA A 279 -0.28 1.69 -22.97
C ALA A 279 -0.24 3.18 -23.37
N LYS A 280 -0.63 4.11 -22.47
CA LYS A 280 -0.58 5.56 -22.72
C LYS A 280 0.83 6.14 -22.58
N LEU A 281 1.67 5.53 -21.74
CA LEU A 281 2.98 6.07 -21.35
C LEU A 281 3.93 6.36 -22.53
N PRO A 282 4.09 5.48 -23.56
CA PRO A 282 4.99 5.75 -24.67
C PRO A 282 4.56 6.95 -25.53
N ALA A 283 3.26 7.21 -25.65
CA ALA A 283 2.74 8.36 -26.39
C ALA A 283 3.05 9.68 -25.66
N ALA A 284 2.87 9.71 -24.34
CA ALA A 284 3.20 10.88 -23.52
C ALA A 284 4.72 11.17 -23.52
N GLN A 285 5.56 10.13 -23.39
CA GLN A 285 7.01 10.25 -23.51
C GLN A 285 7.45 10.76 -24.89
N THR A 286 6.78 10.32 -25.97
CA THR A 286 7.04 10.80 -27.33
C THR A 286 6.67 12.28 -27.49
N ALA A 287 5.54 12.71 -26.92
CA ALA A 287 5.12 14.11 -26.95
C ALA A 287 6.10 15.04 -26.22
N VAL A 288 6.62 14.62 -25.05
CA VAL A 288 7.67 15.36 -24.32
C VAL A 288 8.95 15.46 -25.14
N ALA A 289 9.42 14.37 -25.75
CA ALA A 289 10.62 14.39 -26.59
C ALA A 289 10.47 15.30 -27.82
N GLN A 290 9.29 15.34 -28.44
CA GLN A 290 8.99 16.26 -29.55
C GLN A 290 8.94 17.72 -29.09
N ALA A 291 8.34 18.02 -27.94
CA ALA A 291 8.27 19.36 -27.39
C ALA A 291 9.65 19.89 -26.96
N GLN A 292 10.51 19.03 -26.39
CA GLN A 292 11.90 19.38 -26.05
C GLN A 292 12.70 19.74 -27.31
N ALA A 293 12.62 18.93 -28.37
CA ALA A 293 13.31 19.22 -29.63
C ALA A 293 12.82 20.54 -30.28
N ALA A 294 11.54 20.89 -30.11
CA ALA A 294 11.00 22.19 -30.54
C ALA A 294 11.54 23.36 -29.71
N PHE A 295 11.65 23.20 -28.38
CA PHE A 295 12.28 24.18 -27.49
C PHE A 295 13.76 24.40 -27.83
N ASP A 296 14.54 23.32 -27.98
CA ASP A 296 15.96 23.39 -28.33
C ASP A 296 16.17 24.14 -29.66
N THR A 297 15.31 23.87 -30.65
CA THR A 297 15.31 24.53 -31.97
C THR A 297 14.97 26.03 -31.85
N ALA A 298 13.95 26.39 -31.07
CA ALA A 298 13.55 27.78 -30.88
C ALA A 298 14.61 28.59 -30.11
N ASN A 299 15.23 28.00 -29.09
CA ASN A 299 16.30 28.64 -28.32
C ASN A 299 17.58 28.83 -29.17
N ALA A 300 17.91 27.87 -30.03
CA ALA A 300 18.98 28.04 -31.02
C ALA A 300 18.69 29.19 -32.01
N ALA A 301 17.43 29.36 -32.42
CA ALA A 301 17.03 30.49 -33.26
C ALA A 301 17.16 31.85 -32.55
N VAL A 302 16.81 31.95 -31.26
CA VAL A 302 17.02 33.17 -30.45
C VAL A 302 18.51 33.55 -30.42
N ASN A 303 19.39 32.59 -30.15
CA ASN A 303 20.84 32.84 -30.13
C ASN A 303 21.37 33.30 -31.49
N ALA A 304 20.92 32.70 -32.59
CA ALA A 304 21.29 33.11 -33.95
C ALA A 304 20.80 34.53 -34.30
N LYS A 305 19.61 34.93 -33.82
CA LYS A 305 19.08 36.29 -34.01
C LYS A 305 19.78 37.32 -33.12
N GLN A 306 20.18 36.95 -31.91
CA GLN A 306 20.96 37.84 -31.03
C GLN A 306 22.31 38.17 -31.66
N ALA A 307 23.03 37.17 -32.19
CA ALA A 307 24.29 37.40 -32.89
C ALA A 307 24.16 38.33 -34.10
N ALA A 308 23.02 38.33 -34.80
CA ALA A 308 22.74 39.26 -35.90
C ALA A 308 22.52 40.71 -35.40
N VAL A 309 21.82 40.89 -34.27
CA VAL A 309 21.68 42.20 -33.61
C VAL A 309 23.04 42.73 -33.14
N ASP A 310 23.86 41.88 -32.54
CA ASP A 310 25.19 42.25 -32.07
C ASP A 310 26.10 42.67 -33.24
N GLN A 311 26.02 41.97 -34.38
CA GLN A 311 26.74 42.31 -35.61
C GLN A 311 26.29 43.64 -36.23
N ALA A 312 24.97 43.89 -36.31
CA ALA A 312 24.44 45.16 -36.82
C ALA A 312 24.80 46.34 -35.90
N SER A 313 24.71 46.14 -34.58
CA SER A 313 25.11 47.12 -33.56
C SER A 313 26.59 47.50 -33.67
N ALA A 314 27.48 46.52 -33.91
CA ALA A 314 28.89 46.78 -34.17
C ALA A 314 29.12 47.63 -35.43
N GLN A 315 28.37 47.38 -36.52
CA GLN A 315 28.47 48.17 -37.76
C GLN A 315 28.02 49.63 -37.56
N VAL A 316 26.90 49.85 -36.87
CA VAL A 316 26.43 51.19 -36.47
C VAL A 316 27.49 51.91 -35.62
N LYS A 317 28.04 51.23 -34.60
CA LYS A 317 29.06 51.81 -33.71
C LYS A 317 30.35 52.19 -34.45
N THR A 318 30.85 51.34 -35.34
CA THR A 318 32.05 51.64 -36.16
C THR A 318 31.83 52.83 -37.09
N LEU A 319 30.66 52.91 -37.75
CA LEU A 319 30.38 53.99 -38.69
C LEU A 319 30.11 55.33 -37.98
N SER A 320 29.47 55.31 -36.81
CA SER A 320 29.29 56.49 -35.96
C SER A 320 30.63 57.08 -35.52
N ALA A 321 31.60 56.24 -35.11
CA ALA A 321 32.96 56.69 -34.80
C ALA A 321 33.67 57.31 -36.02
N GLN A 322 33.51 56.74 -37.23
CA GLN A 322 34.04 57.33 -38.46
C GLN A 322 33.41 58.69 -38.79
N MET A 323 32.10 58.86 -38.54
CA MET A 323 31.44 60.15 -38.69
C MET A 323 31.94 61.19 -37.67
N THR A 324 32.19 60.80 -36.42
CA THR A 324 32.79 61.68 -35.41
C THR A 324 34.17 62.16 -35.86
N ASP A 325 35.00 61.26 -36.40
CA ASP A 325 36.35 61.63 -36.88
C ASP A 325 36.30 62.57 -38.10
N LEU A 326 35.42 62.29 -39.07
CA LEU A 326 35.16 63.19 -40.21
C LEU A 326 34.63 64.57 -39.76
N GLN A 327 33.77 64.62 -38.75
CA GLN A 327 33.26 65.88 -38.20
C GLN A 327 34.35 66.67 -37.47
N ASN A 328 35.24 66.00 -36.73
CA ASN A 328 36.39 66.63 -36.08
C ASN A 328 37.37 67.20 -37.12
N GLN A 329 37.70 66.44 -38.16
CA GLN A 329 38.51 66.91 -39.30
C GLN A 329 37.87 68.14 -39.97
N LEU A 330 36.55 68.11 -40.21
CA LEU A 330 35.81 69.24 -40.80
C LEU A 330 35.87 70.49 -39.92
N ASN A 331 35.74 70.34 -38.60
CA ASN A 331 35.87 71.44 -37.64
C ASN A 331 37.29 72.05 -37.71
N THR A 332 38.33 71.22 -37.62
CA THR A 332 39.73 71.69 -37.66
C THR A 332 40.08 72.42 -38.95
N LEU A 333 39.65 71.92 -40.13
CA LEU A 333 39.88 72.64 -41.40
C LEU A 333 39.15 73.99 -41.46
N THR A 334 37.94 74.06 -40.88
CA THR A 334 37.11 75.28 -40.84
C THR A 334 37.68 76.35 -39.89
N GLU A 335 38.38 75.93 -38.83
CA GLU A 335 39.12 76.85 -37.95
C GLU A 335 40.41 77.35 -38.59
N GLN A 336 41.18 76.45 -39.23
CA GLN A 336 42.51 76.75 -39.76
C GLN A 336 42.53 77.66 -40.99
N THR A 337 41.41 77.77 -41.75
CA THR A 337 41.40 78.57 -42.99
C THR A 337 40.13 79.38 -43.21
N LYS A 338 40.31 80.67 -43.52
CA LYS A 338 39.25 81.54 -44.06
C LYS A 338 39.51 81.97 -45.50
N ASP A 339 40.78 82.03 -45.93
CA ASP A 339 41.19 82.65 -47.20
C ASP A 339 42.07 81.77 -48.12
N ASN A 340 42.12 80.45 -47.91
CA ASN A 340 42.88 79.52 -48.77
C ASN A 340 41.95 78.67 -49.69
N PRO A 341 42.08 78.73 -51.03
CA PRO A 341 41.24 77.94 -51.96
C PRO A 341 41.45 76.42 -51.87
N ASP A 342 42.66 75.92 -51.61
CA ASP A 342 42.92 74.46 -51.58
C ASP A 342 42.21 73.79 -50.40
N SER A 343 42.11 74.50 -49.27
CA SER A 343 41.37 74.06 -48.09
C SER A 343 39.87 74.01 -48.33
N GLN A 344 39.30 74.89 -49.18
CA GLN A 344 37.87 74.85 -49.53
C GLN A 344 37.51 73.63 -50.38
N ALA A 345 38.39 73.19 -51.30
CA ALA A 345 38.20 71.94 -52.03
C ALA A 345 38.22 70.73 -51.08
N THR A 346 39.11 70.76 -50.08
CA THR A 346 39.23 69.72 -49.06
C THR A 346 38.01 69.68 -48.13
N ILE A 347 37.53 70.83 -47.65
CA ILE A 347 36.28 70.98 -46.86
C ILE A 347 35.07 70.44 -47.63
N THR A 348 34.99 70.70 -48.94
CA THR A 348 33.92 70.18 -49.81
C THR A 348 33.97 68.65 -49.92
N THR A 349 35.17 68.08 -50.01
CA THR A 349 35.39 66.63 -50.05
C THR A 349 34.98 65.94 -48.74
N VAL A 350 35.38 66.49 -47.59
CA VAL A 350 35.02 65.94 -46.26
C VAL A 350 33.50 66.01 -46.03
N LYS A 351 32.83 67.11 -46.45
CA LYS A 351 31.36 67.22 -46.40
C LYS A 351 30.66 66.14 -47.24
N ALA A 352 31.17 65.84 -48.44
CA ALA A 352 30.62 64.78 -49.28
C ALA A 352 30.82 63.38 -48.66
N GLN A 353 31.98 63.12 -48.04
CA GLN A 353 32.23 61.87 -47.32
C GLN A 353 31.32 61.72 -46.09
N LEU A 354 31.09 62.79 -45.33
CA LEU A 354 30.19 62.81 -44.18
C LEU A 354 28.73 62.50 -44.60
N ALA A 355 28.26 63.08 -45.71
CA ALA A 355 26.93 62.80 -46.25
C ALA A 355 26.77 61.32 -46.70
N VAL A 356 27.80 60.74 -47.31
CA VAL A 356 27.82 59.31 -47.67
C VAL A 356 27.86 58.41 -46.42
N ALA A 357 28.57 58.82 -45.37
CA ALA A 357 28.58 58.09 -44.10
C ALA A 357 27.22 58.16 -43.40
N GLN A 358 26.57 59.32 -43.39
CA GLN A 358 25.20 59.51 -42.86
C GLN A 358 24.18 58.62 -43.59
N GLY A 359 24.19 58.58 -44.92
CA GLY A 359 23.30 57.71 -45.70
C GLY A 359 23.54 56.21 -45.45
N LYS A 360 24.79 55.80 -45.15
CA LYS A 360 25.11 54.43 -44.70
C LYS A 360 24.65 54.16 -43.27
N LEU A 361 24.73 55.14 -42.37
CA LEU A 361 24.32 55.00 -40.98
C LEU A 361 22.83 54.65 -40.90
N THR A 362 21.97 55.40 -41.59
CA THR A 362 20.53 55.12 -41.67
C THR A 362 20.22 53.73 -42.24
N SER A 363 21.05 53.21 -43.15
CA SER A 363 20.91 51.84 -43.67
C SER A 363 21.26 50.77 -42.62
N TYR A 364 22.31 50.97 -41.82
CA TYR A 364 22.68 50.07 -40.73
C TYR A 364 21.74 50.18 -39.52
N GLU A 365 21.19 51.37 -39.25
CA GLU A 365 20.15 51.58 -38.23
C GLU A 365 18.85 50.82 -38.61
N GLY A 366 18.47 50.84 -39.89
CA GLY A 366 17.37 50.01 -40.41
C GLY A 366 17.64 48.51 -40.24
N GLN A 367 18.83 48.03 -40.62
CA GLN A 367 19.21 46.62 -40.45
C GLN A 367 19.25 46.18 -38.97
N LEU A 368 19.64 47.08 -38.06
CA LEU A 368 19.59 46.85 -36.62
C LEU A 368 18.13 46.76 -36.11
N ALA A 369 17.23 47.58 -36.63
CA ALA A 369 15.81 47.50 -36.31
C ALA A 369 15.18 46.17 -36.80
N ASP A 370 15.44 45.78 -38.05
CA ASP A 370 14.97 44.50 -38.63
C ASP A 370 15.51 43.29 -37.84
N ALA A 371 16.79 43.30 -37.49
CA ALA A 371 17.39 42.25 -36.66
C ALA A 371 16.77 42.18 -35.26
N THR A 372 16.45 43.35 -34.67
CA THR A 372 15.81 43.45 -33.35
C THR A 372 14.37 42.95 -33.37
N ALA A 373 13.60 43.25 -34.42
CA ALA A 373 12.26 42.71 -34.63
C ALA A 373 12.28 41.18 -34.78
N ALA A 374 13.16 40.66 -35.64
CA ALA A 374 13.30 39.21 -35.84
C ALA A 374 13.82 38.46 -34.58
N LEU A 375 14.52 39.14 -33.67
CA LEU A 375 14.89 38.63 -32.36
C LEU A 375 13.68 38.61 -31.39
N ALA A 376 12.79 39.59 -31.45
CA ALA A 376 11.55 39.61 -30.66
C ALA A 376 10.61 38.46 -31.08
N GLU A 377 10.42 38.26 -32.39
CA GLU A 377 9.67 37.12 -32.94
C GLU A 377 10.24 35.77 -32.48
N ALA A 378 11.57 35.60 -32.55
CA ALA A 378 12.24 34.38 -32.10
C ALA A 378 12.04 34.13 -30.59
N LYS A 379 12.09 35.18 -29.76
CA LYS A 379 11.80 35.10 -28.32
C LYS A 379 10.34 34.72 -28.05
N GLN A 380 9.40 35.24 -28.83
CA GLN A 380 7.98 34.86 -28.72
C GLN A 380 7.75 33.39 -29.12
N ALA A 381 8.42 32.91 -30.18
CA ALA A 381 8.38 31.50 -30.58
C ALA A 381 9.01 30.57 -29.51
N ALA A 382 10.11 30.98 -28.88
CA ALA A 382 10.72 30.24 -27.77
C ALA A 382 9.79 30.16 -26.55
N ASN A 383 9.11 31.27 -26.19
CA ASN A 383 8.10 31.27 -25.14
C ASN A 383 6.94 30.29 -25.41
N GLN A 384 6.47 30.20 -26.67
CA GLN A 384 5.45 29.22 -27.04
C GLN A 384 5.98 27.78 -26.95
N ALA A 385 7.24 27.53 -27.31
CA ALA A 385 7.85 26.21 -27.17
C ALA A 385 7.99 25.78 -25.69
N VAL A 386 8.31 26.71 -24.78
CA VAL A 386 8.29 26.47 -23.32
C VAL A 386 6.89 26.08 -22.84
N GLN A 387 5.84 26.80 -23.27
CA GLN A 387 4.46 26.44 -22.90
C GLN A 387 4.10 25.03 -23.38
N ASN A 388 4.43 24.69 -24.64
CA ASN A 388 4.14 23.39 -25.21
C ASN A 388 4.89 22.25 -24.49
N LEU A 389 6.14 22.47 -24.09
CA LEU A 389 6.93 21.53 -23.28
C LEU A 389 6.32 21.33 -21.89
N ASN A 390 5.92 22.42 -21.22
CA ASN A 390 5.23 22.34 -19.93
C ASN A 390 3.90 21.57 -20.04
N THR A 391 3.11 21.79 -21.10
CA THR A 391 1.88 21.01 -21.37
C THR A 391 2.17 19.52 -21.58
N ALA A 392 3.22 19.18 -22.34
CA ALA A 392 3.61 17.78 -22.56
C ALA A 392 4.07 17.09 -21.26
N ASN A 393 4.85 17.79 -20.43
CA ASN A 393 5.30 17.29 -19.13
C ASN A 393 4.11 17.05 -18.17
N GLN A 394 3.16 17.99 -18.10
CA GLN A 394 1.94 17.81 -17.30
C GLN A 394 1.08 16.63 -17.80
N ALA A 395 1.02 16.39 -19.11
CA ALA A 395 0.34 15.22 -19.66
C ALA A 395 1.05 13.90 -19.29
N LEU A 396 2.38 13.87 -19.28
CA LEU A 396 3.16 12.72 -18.83
C LEU A 396 2.95 12.43 -17.33
N ILE A 397 2.97 13.46 -16.48
CA ILE A 397 2.68 13.35 -15.04
C ILE A 397 1.25 12.83 -14.80
N SER A 398 0.28 13.27 -15.59
CA SER A 398 -1.11 12.77 -15.52
C SER A 398 -1.21 11.27 -15.83
N VAL A 399 -0.51 10.79 -16.87
CA VAL A 399 -0.47 9.37 -17.25
C VAL A 399 0.26 8.51 -16.22
N ASP A 400 1.36 8.99 -15.65
CA ASP A 400 2.10 8.31 -14.58
C ASP A 400 1.26 8.19 -13.30
N ASN A 401 0.51 9.24 -12.93
CA ASN A 401 -0.44 9.19 -11.82
C ASN A 401 -1.63 8.23 -12.10
N GLU A 402 -2.13 8.15 -13.33
CA GLU A 402 -3.15 7.16 -13.73
C GLU A 402 -2.60 5.72 -13.59
N ALA A 403 -1.36 5.47 -14.01
CA ALA A 403 -0.71 4.17 -13.88
C ALA A 403 -0.51 3.78 -12.39
N LYS A 404 -0.07 4.70 -11.54
CA LYS A 404 0.06 4.50 -10.09
C LYS A 404 -1.28 4.20 -9.43
N ALA A 405 -2.34 4.93 -9.80
CA ALA A 405 -3.69 4.66 -9.30
C ALA A 405 -4.19 3.26 -9.68
N ALA A 406 -4.01 2.87 -10.95
CA ALA A 406 -4.38 1.53 -11.42
C ALA A 406 -3.56 0.41 -10.74
N GLN A 407 -2.28 0.63 -10.45
CA GLN A 407 -1.44 -0.32 -9.71
C GLN A 407 -1.90 -0.47 -8.25
N ASN A 408 -2.33 0.62 -7.61
CA ASN A 408 -2.90 0.59 -6.26
C ASN A 408 -4.24 -0.16 -6.23
N ASP A 409 -5.15 0.09 -7.19
CA ASP A 409 -6.39 -0.68 -7.37
C ASP A 409 -6.09 -2.20 -7.48
N PHE A 410 -5.10 -2.57 -8.30
CA PHE A 410 -4.72 -3.96 -8.52
C PHE A 410 -4.07 -4.62 -7.30
N ALA A 411 -3.25 -3.87 -6.54
CA ALA A 411 -2.69 -4.33 -5.28
C ALA A 411 -3.77 -4.50 -4.19
N GLN A 412 -4.75 -3.60 -4.13
CA GLN A 412 -5.86 -3.69 -3.19
C GLN A 412 -6.80 -4.86 -3.54
N ALA A 413 -7.16 -5.04 -4.81
CA ALA A 413 -7.96 -6.18 -5.27
C ALA A 413 -7.29 -7.53 -4.97
N GLN A 414 -5.96 -7.65 -5.21
CA GLN A 414 -5.19 -8.84 -4.81
C GLN A 414 -5.18 -9.05 -3.29
N THR A 415 -5.13 -7.96 -2.50
CA THR A 415 -5.18 -8.04 -1.04
C THR A 415 -6.54 -8.55 -0.56
N THR A 416 -7.64 -8.06 -1.15
CA THR A 416 -9.00 -8.58 -0.90
C THR A 416 -9.12 -10.06 -1.27
N LEU A 417 -8.58 -10.48 -2.42
CA LEU A 417 -8.58 -11.88 -2.85
C LEU A 417 -7.77 -12.78 -1.88
N LYS A 418 -6.61 -12.32 -1.40
CA LYS A 418 -5.77 -13.03 -0.41
C LYS A 418 -6.38 -13.04 1.00
N ALA A 419 -7.19 -12.06 1.35
CA ALA A 419 -7.88 -11.97 2.64
C ALA A 419 -9.13 -12.86 2.73
N LEU A 420 -9.59 -13.47 1.63
CA LEU A 420 -10.69 -14.44 1.67
C LEU A 420 -10.23 -15.74 2.37
N PRO A 421 -11.02 -16.28 3.32
CA PRO A 421 -10.63 -17.47 4.07
C PRO A 421 -10.52 -18.71 3.16
N THR A 422 -9.52 -19.54 3.46
CA THR A 422 -9.29 -20.82 2.77
C THR A 422 -10.29 -21.90 3.19
N SER A 423 -10.81 -21.84 4.42
CA SER A 423 -11.88 -22.67 4.96
C SER A 423 -12.72 -21.88 5.97
N VAL A 424 -14.01 -22.17 6.07
CA VAL A 424 -14.93 -21.61 7.07
C VAL A 424 -15.87 -22.72 7.53
N ALA A 425 -16.15 -22.81 8.83
CA ALA A 425 -17.21 -23.67 9.36
C ALA A 425 -18.55 -22.93 9.32
N SER A 426 -19.63 -23.58 8.88
CA SER A 426 -20.97 -23.02 9.06
C SER A 426 -21.29 -22.87 10.55
N GLN A 427 -22.02 -21.82 10.92
CA GLN A 427 -22.62 -21.78 12.25
C GLN A 427 -23.87 -22.67 12.23
N ASN A 428 -23.89 -23.71 13.07
CA ASN A 428 -25.03 -24.62 13.20
C ASN A 428 -26.34 -23.85 13.32
N SER A 429 -27.29 -24.08 12.41
CA SER A 429 -28.61 -23.45 12.50
C SER A 429 -29.32 -23.80 13.83
N GLN A 430 -30.29 -22.97 14.22
CA GLN A 430 -31.08 -23.24 15.42
C GLN A 430 -31.76 -24.62 15.35
N ALA A 431 -32.23 -25.05 14.18
CA ALA A 431 -32.76 -26.40 13.97
C ALA A 431 -31.71 -27.51 14.18
N ALA A 432 -30.46 -27.30 13.75
CA ALA A 432 -29.37 -28.24 14.03
C ALA A 432 -28.98 -28.28 15.52
N GLN A 433 -29.11 -27.16 16.23
CA GLN A 433 -28.91 -27.09 17.69
C GLN A 433 -30.05 -27.80 18.46
N GLU A 434 -31.30 -27.60 18.05
CA GLU A 434 -32.48 -28.28 18.60
C GLU A 434 -32.40 -29.81 18.44
N VAL A 435 -32.04 -30.31 17.24
CA VAL A 435 -31.86 -31.75 17.01
C VAL A 435 -30.68 -32.30 17.83
N LYS A 436 -29.61 -31.52 18.03
CA LYS A 436 -28.48 -31.91 18.89
C LYS A 436 -28.88 -32.01 20.38
N ALA A 437 -29.78 -31.15 20.86
CA ALA A 437 -30.35 -31.25 22.20
C ALA A 437 -31.25 -32.49 22.33
N GLN A 438 -32.16 -32.72 21.36
CA GLN A 438 -33.00 -33.93 21.29
C GLN A 438 -32.16 -35.23 21.34
N LEU A 439 -30.99 -35.23 20.72
CA LEU A 439 -30.03 -36.33 20.75
C LEU A 439 -29.46 -36.60 22.15
N ALA A 440 -29.20 -35.55 22.94
CA ALA A 440 -28.71 -35.68 24.31
C ALA A 440 -29.80 -36.24 25.24
N ASP A 441 -31.05 -35.79 25.08
CA ASP A 441 -32.21 -36.31 25.82
C ASP A 441 -32.47 -37.78 25.49
N LEU A 442 -32.41 -38.15 24.21
CA LEU A 442 -32.58 -39.55 23.77
C LEU A 442 -31.48 -40.46 24.31
N ASN A 443 -30.20 -40.06 24.26
CA ASN A 443 -29.11 -40.82 24.89
C ASN A 443 -29.32 -40.95 26.41
N THR A 444 -29.78 -39.89 27.07
CA THR A 444 -30.08 -39.92 28.53
C THR A 444 -31.21 -40.89 28.84
N LYS A 445 -32.29 -40.89 28.05
CA LYS A 445 -33.43 -41.82 28.19
C LYS A 445 -33.01 -43.28 27.95
N ILE A 446 -32.17 -43.55 26.94
CA ILE A 446 -31.64 -44.90 26.66
C ILE A 446 -30.82 -45.40 27.85
N ASN A 447 -29.91 -44.57 28.39
CA ASN A 447 -29.10 -44.91 29.57
C ASN A 447 -29.97 -45.20 30.82
N GLN A 448 -31.05 -44.44 31.04
CA GLN A 448 -32.00 -44.69 32.13
C GLN A 448 -32.74 -46.02 31.96
N LEU A 449 -33.16 -46.34 30.73
CA LEU A 449 -33.84 -47.59 30.41
C LEU A 449 -32.91 -48.80 30.57
N ASP A 450 -31.63 -48.71 30.17
CA ASP A 450 -30.66 -49.78 30.41
C ASP A 450 -30.44 -50.07 31.90
N GLN A 451 -30.34 -49.05 32.76
CA GLN A 451 -30.24 -49.27 34.21
C GLN A 451 -31.53 -49.88 34.79
N LYS A 452 -32.71 -49.50 34.27
CA LYS A 452 -34.01 -50.08 34.64
C LYS A 452 -34.10 -51.56 34.22
N ILE A 453 -33.70 -51.90 33.00
CA ILE A 453 -33.64 -53.29 32.49
C ILE A 453 -32.69 -54.13 33.35
N LYS A 454 -31.47 -53.64 33.60
CA LYS A 454 -30.49 -54.31 34.47
C LYS A 454 -30.98 -54.52 35.91
N THR A 455 -31.74 -53.58 36.45
CA THR A 455 -32.37 -53.70 37.77
C THR A 455 -33.44 -54.80 37.77
N LEU A 456 -34.29 -54.83 36.73
CA LEU A 456 -35.33 -55.86 36.57
C LEU A 456 -34.72 -57.25 36.35
N ASP A 457 -33.65 -57.38 35.57
CA ASP A 457 -32.90 -58.65 35.43
C ASP A 457 -32.34 -59.14 36.76
N THR A 458 -31.81 -58.24 37.58
CA THR A 458 -31.30 -58.57 38.93
C THR A 458 -32.45 -59.05 39.84
N GLN A 459 -33.63 -58.43 39.75
CA GLN A 459 -34.82 -58.85 40.50
C GLN A 459 -35.37 -60.21 40.03
N ILE A 460 -35.44 -60.43 38.71
CA ILE A 460 -35.87 -61.70 38.11
C ILE A 460 -34.95 -62.84 38.56
N ALA A 461 -33.63 -62.66 38.46
CA ALA A 461 -32.66 -63.65 38.93
C ALA A 461 -32.80 -63.93 40.44
N THR A 462 -32.93 -62.87 41.26
CA THR A 462 -33.14 -63.00 42.71
C THR A 462 -34.40 -63.81 43.04
N TRP A 463 -35.50 -63.60 42.32
CA TRP A 463 -36.73 -64.36 42.52
C TRP A 463 -36.65 -65.79 41.98
N GLN A 464 -35.88 -66.03 40.90
CA GLN A 464 -35.59 -67.39 40.40
C GLN A 464 -34.77 -68.20 41.40
N ASP A 465 -33.73 -67.62 42.02
CA ASP A 465 -32.97 -68.25 43.10
C ASP A 465 -33.86 -68.54 44.32
N GLN A 466 -34.71 -67.58 44.71
CA GLN A 466 -35.66 -67.74 45.81
C GLN A 466 -36.80 -68.74 45.53
N LEU A 467 -37.12 -68.99 44.26
CA LEU A 467 -38.08 -70.02 43.82
C LEU A 467 -37.41 -71.40 43.83
N THR A 468 -36.20 -71.51 43.27
CA THR A 468 -35.38 -72.74 43.28
C THR A 468 -35.08 -73.20 44.71
N THR A 469 -34.77 -72.25 45.60
CA THR A 469 -34.59 -72.53 47.05
C THR A 469 -35.88 -73.04 47.69
N ALA A 470 -37.04 -72.45 47.35
CA ALA A 470 -38.33 -72.92 47.89
C ALA A 470 -38.67 -74.33 47.39
N GLN A 471 -38.47 -74.61 46.10
CA GLN A 471 -38.65 -75.94 45.50
C GLN A 471 -37.73 -76.99 46.15
N THR A 472 -36.46 -76.65 46.37
CA THR A 472 -35.50 -77.52 47.08
C THR A 472 -35.98 -77.86 48.49
N ASN A 473 -36.55 -76.88 49.21
CA ASN A 473 -37.12 -77.08 50.54
C ASN A 473 -38.42 -77.92 50.51
N VAL A 474 -39.21 -77.88 49.44
CA VAL A 474 -40.38 -78.78 49.26
C VAL A 474 -39.92 -80.23 49.11
N GLU A 475 -38.93 -80.52 48.25
CA GLU A 475 -38.45 -81.89 48.06
C GLU A 475 -37.74 -82.45 49.32
N ALA A 476 -37.03 -81.60 50.06
CA ALA A 476 -36.50 -81.96 51.38
C ALA A 476 -37.63 -82.26 52.39
N ALA A 477 -38.71 -81.46 52.41
CA ALA A 477 -39.87 -81.70 53.28
C ALA A 477 -40.61 -83.01 52.94
N LYS A 478 -40.85 -83.29 51.64
CA LYS A 478 -41.40 -84.57 51.16
C LYS A 478 -40.55 -85.75 51.63
N THR A 479 -39.24 -85.68 51.46
CA THR A 479 -38.29 -86.73 51.88
C THR A 479 -38.36 -86.99 53.39
N ASN A 480 -38.50 -85.92 54.20
CA ASN A 480 -38.68 -86.04 55.65
C ASN A 480 -40.04 -86.65 56.03
N ILE A 481 -41.12 -86.34 55.31
CA ILE A 481 -42.44 -86.96 55.50
C ILE A 481 -42.37 -88.47 55.23
N THR A 482 -41.83 -88.89 54.08
CA THR A 482 -41.64 -90.32 53.76
C THR A 482 -40.76 -91.03 54.79
N THR A 483 -39.77 -90.35 55.36
CA THR A 483 -38.95 -90.87 56.45
C THR A 483 -39.75 -91.05 57.74
N ALA A 484 -40.63 -90.10 58.09
CA ALA A 484 -41.50 -90.18 59.26
C ALA A 484 -42.56 -91.29 59.12
N GLU A 485 -43.17 -91.45 57.93
CA GLU A 485 -44.06 -92.57 57.61
C GLU A 485 -43.36 -93.92 57.79
N THR A 486 -42.11 -94.03 57.33
CA THR A 486 -41.27 -95.23 57.47
C THR A 486 -40.83 -95.51 58.92
N GLN A 487 -40.88 -94.51 59.81
CA GLN A 487 -40.63 -94.69 61.25
C GLN A 487 -41.92 -95.03 62.02
N ALA A 488 -43.06 -94.43 61.66
CA ALA A 488 -44.36 -94.73 62.24
C ALA A 488 -44.74 -96.21 62.06
N SER A 489 -44.34 -96.83 60.93
CA SER A 489 -44.51 -98.26 60.65
C SER A 489 -43.58 -99.21 61.44
N LYS A 490 -42.90 -98.75 62.51
CA LYS A 490 -42.04 -99.57 63.38
C LYS A 490 -42.43 -99.57 64.87
N VAL A 491 -43.60 -99.02 65.21
CA VAL A 491 -44.11 -99.01 66.60
C VAL A 491 -44.96 -100.27 66.84
N ASP A 492 -44.70 -100.96 67.96
CA ASP A 492 -45.44 -102.15 68.38
C ASP A 492 -46.86 -101.80 68.89
N THR A 493 -47.67 -102.84 69.07
CA THR A 493 -49.13 -102.84 69.01
C THR A 493 -49.85 -102.41 70.30
N THR A 494 -51.14 -102.09 70.14
CA THR A 494 -52.17 -101.98 71.21
C THR A 494 -52.11 -100.65 71.99
N ASP A 495 -53.11 -99.75 71.96
CA ASP A 495 -54.46 -99.81 71.38
C ASP A 495 -55.00 -98.39 71.08
N HIS A 496 -55.52 -98.16 69.86
CA HIS A 496 -56.80 -97.46 69.62
C HIS A 496 -57.16 -97.41 68.11
N LYS A 497 -58.26 -98.06 67.71
CA LYS A 497 -58.81 -97.99 66.34
C LYS A 497 -59.79 -96.81 66.19
N GLN A 498 -59.38 -95.64 65.66
CA GLN A 498 -60.39 -94.67 65.17
C GLN A 498 -60.01 -93.60 64.13
N THR A 499 -58.77 -93.48 63.65
CA THR A 499 -58.36 -92.31 62.83
C THR A 499 -57.93 -92.57 61.37
N LEU A 500 -58.01 -93.80 60.86
CA LEU A 500 -57.62 -94.09 59.47
C LEU A 500 -58.74 -93.81 58.42
N PRO A 501 -60.03 -94.19 58.63
CA PRO A 501 -61.07 -93.99 57.62
C PRO A 501 -61.39 -92.52 57.32
N ALA A 502 -61.25 -91.64 58.31
CA ALA A 502 -61.57 -90.21 58.18
C ALA A 502 -60.68 -89.49 57.16
N VAL A 503 -59.37 -89.78 57.16
CA VAL A 503 -58.41 -89.17 56.23
C VAL A 503 -58.68 -89.62 54.79
N GLN A 504 -58.98 -90.92 54.60
CA GLN A 504 -59.25 -91.47 53.27
C GLN A 504 -60.57 -90.96 52.67
N GLN A 505 -61.59 -90.69 53.49
CA GLN A 505 -62.81 -89.99 53.03
C GLN A 505 -62.52 -88.54 52.61
N THR A 506 -61.71 -87.81 53.39
CA THR A 506 -61.33 -86.41 53.05
C THR A 506 -60.53 -86.30 51.75
N VAL A 507 -59.71 -87.30 51.41
CA VAL A 507 -59.01 -87.37 50.10
C VAL A 507 -59.99 -87.72 48.97
N ALA A 508 -60.87 -88.71 49.17
CA ALA A 508 -61.82 -89.15 48.15
C ALA A 508 -62.87 -88.08 47.78
N ASP A 509 -63.30 -87.26 48.73
CA ASP A 509 -64.22 -86.14 48.46
C ASP A 509 -63.51 -84.94 47.81
N ALA A 510 -62.18 -84.79 47.99
CA ALA A 510 -61.39 -83.77 47.32
C ALA A 510 -61.19 -84.08 45.82
N GLU A 511 -60.92 -85.32 45.44
CA GLU A 511 -60.79 -85.72 44.02
C GLU A 511 -62.09 -85.57 43.21
N LYS A 512 -63.24 -85.47 43.89
CA LYS A 512 -64.57 -85.41 43.26
C LYS A 512 -65.04 -84.00 42.89
N THR A 513 -64.22 -82.98 43.14
CA THR A 513 -64.53 -81.55 42.87
C THR A 513 -63.54 -80.88 41.92
N ILE A 514 -62.94 -81.65 41.01
CA ILE A 514 -62.17 -81.13 39.88
C ILE A 514 -63.12 -80.86 38.70
N PRO A 515 -63.58 -79.62 38.45
CA PRO A 515 -64.04 -79.25 37.11
C PRO A 515 -62.84 -79.35 36.16
N THR A 516 -63.05 -79.74 34.90
CA THR A 516 -62.01 -79.61 33.86
C THR A 516 -61.69 -78.13 33.69
N ILE A 517 -60.58 -77.69 34.29
CA ILE A 517 -60.10 -76.31 34.19
C ILE A 517 -59.61 -76.09 32.75
N HIS A 518 -60.49 -75.56 31.92
CA HIS A 518 -60.07 -74.77 30.77
C HIS A 518 -59.33 -73.56 31.32
N VAL A 519 -58.01 -73.51 31.14
CA VAL A 519 -57.18 -72.38 31.57
C VAL A 519 -57.42 -71.25 30.57
N PRO A 520 -58.00 -70.10 30.98
CA PRO A 520 -58.32 -69.03 30.04
C PRO A 520 -57.09 -68.55 29.29
N GLN A 521 -57.14 -68.57 27.96
CA GLN A 521 -56.09 -68.03 27.10
C GLN A 521 -56.49 -66.64 26.63
N ASP A 522 -55.75 -65.61 27.08
CA ASP A 522 -55.90 -64.26 26.53
C ASP A 522 -55.20 -64.20 25.16
N THR A 523 -56.00 -64.10 24.10
CA THR A 523 -55.47 -64.01 22.72
C THR A 523 -55.38 -62.54 22.32
N GLU A 524 -54.18 -61.95 22.41
CA GLU A 524 -53.96 -60.57 21.99
C GLU A 524 -54.07 -60.42 20.46
N LYS A 525 -54.90 -59.46 20.03
CA LYS A 525 -55.10 -59.12 18.62
C LYS A 525 -54.83 -57.63 18.38
N GLN A 526 -53.76 -57.33 17.65
CA GLN A 526 -53.43 -55.96 17.24
C GLN A 526 -54.18 -55.63 15.94
N VAL A 527 -54.95 -54.54 15.93
CA VAL A 527 -55.72 -54.07 14.76
C VAL A 527 -55.40 -52.60 14.50
N THR A 528 -54.74 -52.30 13.39
CA THR A 528 -54.47 -50.93 12.96
C THR A 528 -55.51 -50.49 11.92
N ILE A 529 -56.20 -49.39 12.19
CA ILE A 529 -57.16 -48.77 11.27
C ILE A 529 -56.58 -47.41 10.87
N ASN A 530 -56.15 -47.28 9.63
CA ASN A 530 -55.74 -45.97 9.09
C ASN A 530 -56.98 -45.26 8.55
N LYS A 531 -57.13 -43.98 8.85
CA LYS A 531 -58.23 -43.13 8.37
C LYS A 531 -57.70 -41.79 7.86
N ASP A 532 -58.46 -41.12 7.02
CA ASP A 532 -58.26 -39.70 6.76
C ASP A 532 -58.91 -38.82 7.86
N GLU A 533 -58.71 -37.51 7.79
CA GLU A 533 -59.29 -36.53 8.72
C GLU A 533 -60.83 -36.48 8.67
N ASN A 534 -61.45 -36.94 7.58
CA ASN A 534 -62.90 -37.07 7.44
C ASN A 534 -63.45 -38.38 8.04
N GLY A 535 -62.56 -39.27 8.51
CA GLY A 535 -62.89 -40.56 9.11
C GLY A 535 -63.06 -41.71 8.11
N GLN A 536 -62.79 -41.51 6.81
CA GLN A 536 -62.80 -42.55 5.79
C GLN A 536 -61.60 -43.48 6.00
N VAL A 537 -61.83 -44.80 5.99
CA VAL A 537 -60.76 -45.81 6.14
C VAL A 537 -59.88 -45.86 4.90
N LEU A 538 -58.56 -45.82 5.10
CA LEU A 538 -57.53 -45.83 4.08
C LEU A 538 -56.88 -47.21 3.97
N THR A 539 -56.97 -47.83 2.79
CA THR A 539 -56.32 -49.12 2.46
C THR A 539 -55.02 -48.96 1.69
N ASP A 540 -54.80 -47.79 1.09
CA ASP A 540 -53.53 -47.32 0.53
C ASP A 540 -53.16 -46.00 1.23
N LEU A 541 -51.86 -45.78 1.45
CA LEU A 541 -51.30 -44.59 2.12
C LEU A 541 -50.47 -43.73 1.15
N THR A 542 -50.40 -44.10 -0.13
CA THR A 542 -49.67 -43.38 -1.17
C THR A 542 -50.25 -41.97 -1.36
N GLY A 543 -49.44 -40.93 -1.12
CA GLY A 543 -49.89 -39.54 -1.16
C GLY A 543 -50.57 -39.04 0.14
N TYR A 544 -50.46 -39.78 1.24
CA TYR A 544 -50.98 -39.39 2.56
C TYR A 544 -49.85 -39.34 3.60
N LYS A 545 -49.93 -38.39 4.54
CA LYS A 545 -48.98 -38.24 5.66
C LYS A 545 -49.68 -38.50 6.98
N LEU A 546 -49.04 -39.26 7.87
CA LEU A 546 -49.56 -39.51 9.22
C LEU A 546 -49.57 -38.19 10.01
N LEU A 547 -50.76 -37.71 10.40
CA LEU A 547 -50.94 -36.49 11.17
C LEU A 547 -51.00 -36.78 12.67
N THR A 548 -51.67 -37.87 13.07
CA THR A 548 -51.79 -38.30 14.46
C THR A 548 -51.80 -39.82 14.54
N ALA A 549 -50.80 -40.37 15.24
CA ALA A 549 -50.78 -41.79 15.59
C ALA A 549 -51.82 -42.07 16.69
N GLY A 550 -52.60 -43.13 16.53
CA GLY A 550 -53.57 -43.54 17.55
C GLY A 550 -52.89 -44.10 18.80
N THR A 551 -53.47 -43.87 19.97
CA THR A 551 -53.21 -44.72 21.13
C THR A 551 -54.03 -46.01 21.02
N PRO A 552 -53.51 -47.19 21.41
CA PRO A 552 -54.26 -48.44 21.29
C PRO A 552 -55.42 -48.48 22.28
N VAL A 553 -56.66 -48.53 21.77
CA VAL A 553 -57.86 -48.68 22.60
C VAL A 553 -58.06 -50.17 22.90
N LYS A 554 -58.04 -50.55 24.18
CA LYS A 554 -58.27 -51.93 24.62
C LYS A 554 -59.77 -52.22 24.67
N THR A 555 -60.20 -53.21 23.88
CA THR A 555 -61.52 -53.85 23.99
C THR A 555 -61.32 -55.32 24.34
N VAL A 556 -61.98 -55.79 25.40
CA VAL A 556 -61.93 -57.20 25.85
C VAL A 556 -63.29 -57.83 25.59
N GLU A 557 -63.31 -58.88 24.78
CA GLU A 557 -64.47 -59.74 24.59
C GLU A 557 -64.25 -61.04 25.37
N THR A 558 -65.21 -61.44 26.21
CA THR A 558 -65.16 -62.69 26.98
C THR A 558 -66.07 -63.72 26.33
N LEU A 559 -65.49 -64.85 25.92
CA LEU A 559 -66.22 -65.94 25.28
C LEU A 559 -66.95 -66.82 26.31
N ALA A 560 -67.96 -67.57 25.87
CA ALA A 560 -68.82 -68.36 26.76
C ALA A 560 -68.11 -69.53 27.49
N ASN A 561 -66.86 -69.82 27.14
CA ASN A 561 -65.97 -70.79 27.81
C ASN A 561 -64.99 -70.14 28.81
N GLY A 562 -64.97 -68.81 28.92
CA GLY A 562 -64.10 -68.05 29.83
C GLY A 562 -62.83 -67.47 29.20
N ASP A 563 -62.52 -67.75 27.92
CA ASP A 563 -61.40 -67.12 27.23
C ASP A 563 -61.64 -65.62 27.00
N THR A 564 -60.57 -64.84 26.92
CA THR A 564 -60.62 -63.42 26.53
C THR A 564 -59.93 -63.20 25.19
N ILE A 565 -60.57 -62.43 24.32
CA ILE A 565 -59.91 -61.84 23.15
C ILE A 565 -59.65 -60.37 23.46
N THR A 566 -58.45 -60.08 23.94
CA THR A 566 -57.94 -58.72 24.08
C THR A 566 -57.61 -58.16 22.70
N THR A 567 -58.50 -57.35 22.13
CA THR A 567 -58.23 -56.59 20.91
C THR A 567 -57.75 -55.19 21.25
N TYR A 568 -56.57 -54.82 20.74
CA TYR A 568 -56.04 -53.45 20.78
C TYR A 568 -56.27 -52.80 19.41
N THR A 569 -57.17 -51.83 19.36
CA THR A 569 -57.46 -51.09 18.13
C THR A 569 -56.72 -49.75 18.12
N THR A 570 -55.77 -49.60 17.19
CA THR A 570 -55.01 -48.37 16.97
C THR A 570 -55.59 -47.65 15.75
N THR A 571 -56.26 -46.50 15.97
CA THR A 571 -56.79 -45.69 14.86
C THR A 571 -55.84 -44.53 14.55
N ASN A 572 -55.16 -44.59 13.41
CA ASN A 572 -54.27 -43.54 12.92
C ASN A 572 -55.02 -42.57 12.00
N ILE A 573 -54.76 -41.27 12.13
CA ILE A 573 -55.34 -40.25 11.24
C ILE A 573 -54.25 -39.66 10.34
N TYR A 574 -54.52 -39.66 9.03
CA TYR A 574 -53.65 -39.20 7.96
C TYR A 574 -54.25 -37.99 7.24
N HIS A 575 -53.40 -37.02 6.90
CA HIS A 575 -53.72 -35.93 5.98
C HIS A 575 -53.45 -36.37 4.54
N LYS A 576 -54.25 -35.91 3.57
CA LYS A 576 -53.99 -36.13 2.14
C LYS A 576 -53.16 -34.99 1.59
N ILE A 577 -51.94 -35.27 1.12
CA ILE A 577 -50.99 -34.25 0.66
C ILE A 577 -51.62 -33.43 -0.48
N ALA A 578 -51.93 -32.17 -0.20
CA ALA A 578 -52.38 -31.21 -1.17
C ALA A 578 -51.19 -30.61 -1.94
N HIS A 579 -51.39 -30.33 -3.22
CA HIS A 579 -50.42 -29.63 -4.06
C HIS A 579 -51.05 -28.30 -4.51
N GLN A 580 -50.45 -27.18 -4.13
CA GLN A 580 -50.92 -25.84 -4.49
C GLN A 580 -49.82 -25.06 -5.22
N VAL A 581 -50.14 -24.46 -6.36
CA VAL A 581 -49.22 -23.57 -7.08
C VAL A 581 -49.54 -22.13 -6.72
N VAL A 582 -48.52 -21.38 -6.29
CA VAL A 582 -48.61 -19.95 -5.94
C VAL A 582 -47.70 -19.17 -6.88
N ASN A 583 -48.29 -18.42 -7.80
CA ASN A 583 -47.56 -17.59 -8.76
C ASN A 583 -47.27 -16.21 -8.16
N LYS A 584 -46.01 -15.81 -8.13
CA LYS A 584 -45.55 -14.51 -7.63
C LYS A 584 -44.71 -13.80 -8.68
N THR A 585 -45.24 -12.72 -9.25
CA THR A 585 -44.48 -11.87 -10.17
C THR A 585 -43.62 -10.88 -9.40
N VAL A 586 -42.35 -10.75 -9.78
CA VAL A 586 -41.44 -9.71 -9.29
C VAL A 586 -40.92 -8.94 -10.50
N ASN A 587 -41.23 -7.65 -10.57
CA ASN A 587 -40.74 -6.76 -11.61
C ASN A 587 -39.41 -6.15 -11.16
N VAL A 588 -38.38 -6.23 -12.00
CA VAL A 588 -37.06 -5.60 -11.74
C VAL A 588 -36.58 -4.80 -12.93
N ASP A 589 -35.70 -3.81 -12.70
CA ASP A 589 -34.99 -3.12 -13.78
C ASP A 589 -33.77 -3.93 -14.30
N GLU A 590 -33.10 -3.44 -15.33
CA GLU A 590 -31.87 -4.07 -15.88
C GLU A 590 -30.68 -4.09 -14.90
N ALA A 591 -30.75 -3.39 -13.76
CA ALA A 591 -29.76 -3.43 -12.69
C ALA A 591 -30.17 -4.34 -11.50
N GLY A 592 -31.39 -4.91 -11.54
CA GLY A 592 -31.92 -5.81 -10.52
C GLY A 592 -32.72 -5.15 -9.38
N ASN A 593 -33.01 -3.84 -9.46
CA ASN A 593 -33.82 -3.15 -8.45
C ASN A 593 -35.31 -3.50 -8.62
N ILE A 594 -36.04 -3.69 -7.52
CA ILE A 594 -37.47 -4.04 -7.55
C ILE A 594 -38.32 -2.82 -7.95
N LEU A 595 -39.14 -2.98 -8.99
CA LEU A 595 -40.04 -1.96 -9.52
C LEU A 595 -41.43 -2.04 -8.88
N THR A 596 -41.93 -0.92 -8.36
CA THR A 596 -43.27 -0.79 -7.76
C THR A 596 -44.37 -0.45 -8.77
N SER A 597 -44.02 0.06 -9.96
CA SER A 597 -44.87 0.10 -11.15
C SER A 597 -44.04 -0.23 -12.41
N THR A 598 -44.69 -0.75 -13.44
CA THR A 598 -44.14 -1.01 -14.77
C THR A 598 -44.45 0.09 -15.79
N ASP A 599 -45.15 1.15 -15.37
CA ASP A 599 -45.51 2.28 -16.26
C ASP A 599 -44.25 2.98 -16.80
N GLY A 600 -44.17 3.10 -18.12
CA GLY A 600 -42.97 3.64 -18.78
C GLY A 600 -41.81 2.65 -18.91
N TYR A 601 -42.06 1.34 -18.80
CA TYR A 601 -41.06 0.29 -19.04
C TYR A 601 -41.52 -0.74 -20.10
N THR A 602 -40.56 -1.42 -20.73
CA THR A 602 -40.73 -2.49 -21.73
C THR A 602 -40.08 -3.77 -21.21
N LYS A 603 -40.79 -4.89 -21.37
CA LYS A 603 -40.30 -6.20 -20.94
C LYS A 603 -39.12 -6.66 -21.80
N VAL A 604 -37.95 -6.84 -21.18
CA VAL A 604 -36.74 -7.39 -21.81
C VAL A 604 -36.79 -8.90 -21.82
N SER A 605 -37.10 -9.49 -20.66
CA SER A 605 -37.13 -10.93 -20.46
C SER A 605 -38.03 -11.29 -19.28
N SER A 606 -38.33 -12.58 -19.14
CA SER A 606 -38.85 -13.14 -17.90
C SER A 606 -38.25 -14.50 -17.67
N SER A 607 -37.89 -14.79 -16.43
CA SER A 607 -37.41 -16.10 -15.99
C SER A 607 -38.20 -16.56 -14.77
N ASP A 608 -38.63 -17.81 -14.81
CA ASP A 608 -39.36 -18.45 -13.72
C ASP A 608 -38.42 -19.28 -12.86
N LYS A 609 -38.55 -19.15 -11.54
CA LYS A 609 -37.99 -20.10 -10.57
C LYS A 609 -39.11 -20.67 -9.71
N SER A 610 -39.40 -21.95 -9.91
CA SER A 610 -40.22 -22.74 -8.99
C SER A 610 -39.39 -23.19 -7.78
N VAL A 611 -39.91 -22.96 -6.59
CA VAL A 611 -39.40 -23.55 -5.34
C VAL A 611 -40.56 -24.25 -4.64
N ASP A 612 -40.41 -25.54 -4.40
CA ASP A 612 -41.35 -26.32 -3.61
C ASP A 612 -41.08 -26.13 -2.12
N THR A 613 -42.11 -25.72 -1.38
CA THR A 613 -42.09 -25.63 0.08
C THR A 613 -43.12 -26.59 0.66
N THR A 614 -42.66 -27.56 1.44
CA THR A 614 -43.49 -28.60 2.07
C THR A 614 -43.89 -28.19 3.49
N ASP A 615 -45.17 -28.26 3.85
CA ASP A 615 -45.62 -27.99 5.20
C ASP A 615 -45.12 -29.08 6.19
N PRO A 616 -44.40 -28.71 7.27
CA PRO A 616 -43.81 -29.68 8.18
C PRO A 616 -44.85 -30.45 9.02
N LYS A 617 -46.09 -29.96 9.13
CA LYS A 617 -47.22 -30.62 9.82
C LYS A 617 -48.06 -31.46 8.85
N THR A 618 -48.74 -30.87 7.87
CA THR A 618 -49.67 -31.59 6.96
C THR A 618 -48.95 -32.37 5.85
N GLY A 619 -47.78 -31.89 5.42
CA GLY A 619 -47.04 -32.47 4.29
C GLY A 619 -47.36 -31.85 2.93
N ASP A 620 -48.24 -30.86 2.88
CA ASP A 620 -48.69 -30.22 1.64
C ASP A 620 -47.55 -29.52 0.91
N ILE A 621 -47.54 -29.61 -0.42
CA ILE A 621 -46.50 -29.05 -1.26
C ILE A 621 -47.03 -27.78 -1.92
N THR A 622 -46.55 -26.64 -1.43
CA THR A 622 -46.77 -25.34 -2.08
C THR A 622 -45.63 -25.07 -3.04
N THR A 623 -45.89 -25.20 -4.35
CA THR A 623 -44.97 -24.82 -5.42
C THR A 623 -45.06 -23.31 -5.63
N THR A 624 -44.09 -22.56 -5.12
CA THR A 624 -44.01 -21.11 -5.35
C THR A 624 -43.28 -20.84 -6.66
N VAL A 625 -44.00 -20.45 -7.72
CA VAL A 625 -43.41 -20.02 -8.99
C VAL A 625 -43.15 -18.53 -8.92
N THR A 626 -41.89 -18.14 -8.77
CA THR A 626 -41.48 -16.73 -8.83
C THR A 626 -41.10 -16.37 -10.26
N THR A 627 -41.95 -15.59 -10.91
CA THR A 627 -41.70 -15.02 -12.24
C THR A 627 -40.97 -13.70 -12.08
N THR A 628 -39.65 -13.69 -12.26
CA THR A 628 -38.88 -12.45 -12.33
C THR A 628 -38.98 -11.90 -13.75
N VAL A 629 -39.60 -10.73 -13.90
CA VAL A 629 -39.69 -10.03 -15.18
C VAL A 629 -38.69 -8.87 -15.15
N VAL A 630 -37.76 -8.86 -16.12
CA VAL A 630 -36.79 -7.77 -16.28
C VAL A 630 -37.36 -6.74 -17.24
N TRP A 631 -37.38 -5.49 -16.81
CA TRP A 631 -37.97 -4.37 -17.50
C TRP A 631 -36.91 -3.31 -17.79
N LYS A 632 -36.76 -2.95 -19.08
CA LYS A 632 -35.96 -1.81 -19.52
C LYS A 632 -36.85 -0.59 -19.52
N LYS A 633 -36.33 0.58 -19.14
CA LYS A 633 -37.13 1.81 -19.18
C LYS A 633 -37.43 2.16 -20.65
N THR A 634 -38.71 2.30 -20.98
CA THR A 634 -39.15 2.74 -22.31
C THR A 634 -38.99 4.25 -22.35
N GLU A 635 -37.80 4.69 -22.72
CA GLU A 635 -37.61 6.06 -23.15
C GLU A 635 -38.38 6.25 -24.45
N THR A 636 -39.59 6.82 -24.36
CA THR A 636 -40.27 7.43 -25.51
C THR A 636 -39.25 8.39 -26.14
N PRO A 637 -38.89 8.23 -27.43
CA PRO A 637 -37.73 8.88 -28.00
C PRO A 637 -37.85 10.40 -27.83
N THR A 638 -36.99 10.96 -26.99
CA THR A 638 -37.10 12.37 -26.61
C THR A 638 -36.40 13.22 -27.65
N HIS A 639 -37.16 14.11 -28.28
CA HIS A 639 -36.62 15.09 -29.22
C HIS A 639 -35.93 16.23 -28.45
N VAL A 640 -34.76 15.94 -27.90
CA VAL A 640 -34.05 16.88 -27.01
C VAL A 640 -33.36 17.96 -27.85
N THR A 641 -33.94 19.16 -27.83
CA THR A 641 -33.34 20.35 -28.42
C THR A 641 -32.24 20.91 -27.50
N VAL A 642 -31.00 20.51 -27.74
CA VAL A 642 -29.83 20.99 -26.99
C VAL A 642 -29.39 22.34 -27.56
N ASN A 643 -29.78 23.44 -26.89
CA ASN A 643 -29.30 24.78 -27.19
C ASN A 643 -27.88 24.96 -26.64
N LYS A 644 -26.86 24.77 -27.49
CA LYS A 644 -25.46 24.96 -27.12
C LYS A 644 -24.98 26.35 -27.55
N THR A 645 -24.97 27.31 -26.63
CA THR A 645 -24.30 28.59 -26.88
C THR A 645 -22.79 28.39 -26.84
N VAL A 646 -22.08 28.80 -27.91
CA VAL A 646 -20.62 28.81 -27.96
C VAL A 646 -20.19 30.26 -28.15
N ASN A 647 -19.62 30.84 -27.12
CA ASN A 647 -19.04 32.17 -27.17
C ASN A 647 -17.65 32.06 -27.80
N VAL A 648 -17.36 32.85 -28.83
CA VAL A 648 -16.04 32.91 -29.47
C VAL A 648 -15.56 34.35 -29.61
N ASP A 649 -14.24 34.55 -29.67
CA ASP A 649 -13.66 35.84 -30.06
C ASP A 649 -13.78 36.09 -31.59
N GLU A 650 -13.35 37.26 -32.05
CA GLU A 650 -13.32 37.61 -33.49
C GLU A 650 -12.35 36.72 -34.34
N ALA A 651 -11.50 35.91 -33.71
CA ALA A 651 -10.64 34.93 -34.37
C ALA A 651 -11.20 33.48 -34.33
N GLY A 652 -12.30 33.25 -33.61
CA GLY A 652 -12.96 31.94 -33.49
C GLY A 652 -12.54 31.09 -32.28
N ASN A 653 -11.71 31.61 -31.36
CA ASN A 653 -11.32 30.90 -30.14
C ASN A 653 -12.47 30.88 -29.13
N VAL A 654 -12.70 29.74 -28.46
CA VAL A 654 -13.81 29.58 -27.51
C VAL A 654 -13.54 30.34 -26.20
N LEU A 655 -14.47 31.23 -25.83
CA LEU A 655 -14.43 32.04 -24.62
C LEU A 655 -15.15 31.34 -23.45
N THR A 656 -14.47 31.23 -22.32
CA THR A 656 -15.01 30.63 -21.07
C THR A 656 -15.80 31.61 -20.21
N SER A 657 -15.60 32.92 -20.39
CA SER A 657 -16.50 33.98 -19.92
C SER A 657 -16.64 35.06 -21.01
N THR A 658 -17.76 35.79 -20.97
CA THR A 658 -18.06 36.97 -21.81
C THR A 658 -17.85 38.30 -21.09
N ASP A 659 -17.43 38.27 -19.83
CA ASP A 659 -17.17 39.48 -19.04
C ASP A 659 -16.05 40.32 -19.69
N GLY A 660 -16.31 41.60 -19.92
CA GLY A 660 -15.39 42.49 -20.64
C GLY A 660 -15.44 42.38 -22.17
N TYR A 661 -16.45 41.72 -22.75
CA TYR A 661 -16.66 41.67 -24.20
C TYR A 661 -18.04 42.26 -24.59
N THR A 662 -18.19 42.70 -25.84
CA THR A 662 -19.48 43.05 -26.46
C THR A 662 -19.84 42.05 -27.57
N GLN A 663 -21.13 41.73 -27.67
CA GLN A 663 -21.63 40.82 -28.70
C GLN A 663 -21.60 41.51 -30.08
N VAL A 664 -20.84 40.95 -31.02
CA VAL A 664 -20.74 41.42 -32.42
C VAL A 664 -21.85 40.82 -33.28
N SER A 665 -22.05 39.50 -33.16
CA SER A 665 -23.05 38.76 -33.94
C SER A 665 -23.43 37.46 -33.26
N SER A 666 -24.55 36.87 -33.66
CA SER A 666 -24.90 35.50 -33.31
C SER A 666 -25.45 34.76 -34.52
N SER A 667 -24.94 33.55 -34.73
CA SER A 667 -25.40 32.64 -35.78
C SER A 667 -25.93 31.36 -35.12
N LYS A 668 -26.91 30.71 -35.76
CA LYS A 668 -27.49 29.45 -35.27
C LYS A 668 -27.39 28.37 -36.35
N LYS A 669 -26.90 27.20 -35.95
CA LYS A 669 -26.86 26.00 -36.79
C LYS A 669 -27.42 24.82 -36.00
N SER A 670 -28.56 24.29 -36.45
CA SER A 670 -29.10 23.01 -35.99
C SER A 670 -28.40 21.86 -36.71
N VAL A 671 -28.06 20.81 -35.96
CA VAL A 671 -27.68 19.50 -36.49
C VAL A 671 -28.41 18.44 -35.68
N ASP A 672 -29.21 17.63 -36.35
CA ASP A 672 -29.87 16.47 -35.75
C ASP A 672 -28.91 15.30 -35.75
N THR A 673 -28.70 14.71 -34.56
CA THR A 673 -27.87 13.52 -34.40
C THR A 673 -28.72 12.41 -33.79
N THR A 674 -28.88 11.31 -34.52
CA THR A 674 -29.62 10.13 -34.07
C THR A 674 -28.67 9.13 -33.44
N ASP A 675 -28.93 8.72 -32.21
CA ASP A 675 -28.20 7.65 -31.53
C ASP A 675 -28.50 6.29 -32.21
N PRO A 676 -27.50 5.57 -32.74
CA PRO A 676 -27.71 4.30 -33.46
C PRO A 676 -28.09 3.13 -32.54
N THR A 677 -28.00 3.30 -31.23
CA THR A 677 -28.30 2.33 -30.18
C THR A 677 -29.61 2.59 -29.44
N THR A 678 -30.06 3.85 -29.33
CA THR A 678 -31.32 4.21 -28.66
C THR A 678 -32.39 4.82 -29.57
N GLY A 679 -32.03 5.27 -30.77
CA GLY A 679 -32.96 5.94 -31.69
C GLY A 679 -33.37 7.36 -31.30
N ASN A 680 -32.87 7.89 -30.17
CA ASN A 680 -33.11 9.26 -29.75
C ASN A 680 -32.53 10.27 -30.76
N ILE A 681 -33.32 11.28 -31.13
CA ILE A 681 -32.91 12.38 -32.02
C ILE A 681 -32.55 13.59 -31.17
N THR A 682 -31.28 13.97 -31.16
CA THR A 682 -30.79 15.17 -30.49
C THR A 682 -30.59 16.29 -31.50
N THR A 683 -31.50 17.27 -31.52
CA THR A 683 -31.33 18.51 -32.29
C THR A 683 -30.39 19.44 -31.53
N THR A 684 -29.10 19.42 -31.89
CA THR A 684 -28.13 20.35 -31.31
C THR A 684 -28.22 21.69 -32.04
N ILE A 685 -28.89 22.68 -31.45
CA ILE A 685 -28.89 24.07 -31.93
C ILE A 685 -27.64 24.75 -31.36
N THR A 686 -26.57 24.72 -32.13
CA THR A 686 -25.37 25.50 -31.79
C THR A 686 -25.62 26.96 -32.10
N THR A 687 -25.64 27.80 -31.07
CA THR A 687 -25.68 29.26 -31.20
C THR A 687 -24.27 29.79 -31.01
N THR A 688 -23.53 29.98 -32.11
CA THR A 688 -22.20 30.60 -32.04
C THR A 688 -22.39 32.11 -31.94
N VAL A 689 -21.99 32.68 -30.82
CA VAL A 689 -22.01 34.12 -30.56
C VAL A 689 -20.58 34.63 -30.64
N VAL A 690 -20.34 35.58 -31.54
CA VAL A 690 -19.02 36.21 -31.72
C VAL A 690 -18.97 37.45 -30.85
N TRP A 691 -17.93 37.56 -30.05
CA TRP A 691 -17.71 38.60 -29.04
C TRP A 691 -16.42 39.36 -29.33
N LYS A 692 -16.51 40.70 -29.36
CA LYS A 692 -15.36 41.60 -29.48
C LYS A 692 -14.93 41.98 -28.08
N LYS A 693 -13.63 41.93 -27.81
CA LYS A 693 -13.09 42.35 -26.51
C LYS A 693 -13.29 43.86 -26.37
N ASN A 694 -13.86 44.31 -25.26
CA ASN A 694 -13.95 45.74 -24.98
C ASN A 694 -12.55 46.23 -24.61
N GLU A 695 -12.05 47.25 -25.32
CA GLU A 695 -10.75 47.85 -25.03
C GLU A 695 -10.84 48.78 -23.81
N THR A 696 -10.87 48.15 -22.63
CA THR A 696 -10.51 48.76 -21.35
C THR A 696 -9.65 47.74 -20.61
N PRO A 697 -8.40 48.06 -20.24
CA PRO A 697 -7.45 47.03 -19.84
C PRO A 697 -7.84 46.35 -18.54
N ALA A 698 -7.71 45.01 -18.52
CA ALA A 698 -7.59 44.27 -17.27
C ALA A 698 -6.32 44.73 -16.54
N PRO A 699 -6.27 44.73 -15.19
CA PRO A 699 -5.15 45.28 -14.43
C PRO A 699 -3.85 44.55 -14.77
N THR A 700 -2.95 45.26 -15.47
CA THR A 700 -1.63 44.76 -15.83
C THR A 700 -0.67 44.98 -14.67
N HIS A 701 0.04 43.93 -14.26
CA HIS A 701 1.30 44.10 -13.52
C HIS A 701 2.37 44.57 -14.51
N THR A 702 2.81 45.82 -14.38
CA THR A 702 3.88 46.40 -15.19
C THR A 702 5.12 46.60 -14.33
N TYR A 703 6.25 46.04 -14.76
CA TYR A 703 7.54 46.19 -14.09
C TYR A 703 8.30 47.40 -14.65
N ASP A 704 8.36 48.49 -13.88
CA ASP A 704 9.24 49.61 -14.20
C ASP A 704 10.64 49.35 -13.64
N LEU A 705 11.59 49.00 -14.51
CA LEU A 705 12.98 48.77 -14.13
C LEU A 705 13.76 50.08 -14.12
N LYS A 706 14.07 50.59 -12.93
CA LYS A 706 14.84 51.82 -12.73
C LYS A 706 16.23 51.49 -12.22
N THR A 707 17.27 51.83 -12.96
CA THR A 707 18.65 51.76 -12.43
C THR A 707 19.04 53.13 -11.87
N VAL A 708 19.55 53.16 -10.63
CA VAL A 708 20.15 54.35 -10.03
C VAL A 708 21.60 54.01 -9.76
N ASN A 709 22.52 54.77 -10.35
CA ASN A 709 23.94 54.66 -10.04
C ASN A 709 24.25 55.65 -8.92
N GLU A 710 24.83 55.21 -7.82
CA GLU A 710 25.22 56.05 -6.69
C GLU A 710 26.69 55.82 -6.34
N ASP A 711 27.39 56.82 -5.80
CA ASP A 711 28.70 56.58 -5.20
C ASP A 711 28.61 56.04 -3.76
N LYS A 712 29.74 55.69 -3.13
CA LYS A 712 29.80 55.24 -1.72
C LYS A 712 29.25 56.25 -0.69
N SER A 713 28.95 57.49 -1.08
CA SER A 713 28.32 58.52 -0.26
C SER A 713 26.82 58.73 -0.58
N GLY A 714 26.24 57.95 -1.50
CA GLY A 714 24.85 58.06 -1.92
C GLY A 714 24.58 59.18 -2.93
N HIS A 715 25.61 59.71 -3.61
CA HIS A 715 25.43 60.73 -4.64
C HIS A 715 25.15 60.08 -6.01
N VAL A 716 24.06 60.49 -6.68
CA VAL A 716 23.63 59.88 -7.94
C VAL A 716 24.57 60.26 -9.09
N LEU A 717 25.17 59.26 -9.72
CA LEU A 717 26.14 59.37 -10.80
C LEU A 717 25.45 59.37 -12.18
N THR A 718 25.71 60.41 -12.98
CA THR A 718 25.21 60.53 -14.36
C THR A 718 26.14 59.87 -15.40
N ASN A 719 27.37 59.55 -15.02
CA ASN A 719 28.29 58.68 -15.76
C ASN A 719 29.06 57.80 -14.76
N THR A 720 29.42 56.59 -15.15
CA THR A 720 30.14 55.58 -14.33
C THR A 720 31.54 55.27 -14.86
N ASP A 721 31.99 55.92 -15.94
CA ASP A 721 33.36 55.82 -16.46
C ASP A 721 34.42 56.06 -15.36
N GLY A 722 35.32 55.10 -15.16
CA GLY A 722 36.37 55.17 -14.12
C GLY A 722 35.94 54.71 -12.72
N TYR A 723 34.71 54.22 -12.55
CA TYR A 723 34.23 53.65 -11.29
C TYR A 723 34.08 52.13 -11.37
N SER A 724 34.25 51.44 -10.24
CA SER A 724 34.03 49.99 -10.07
C SER A 724 32.78 49.73 -9.23
N ILE A 725 32.06 48.64 -9.52
CA ILE A 725 30.83 48.28 -8.78
C ILE A 725 31.20 47.65 -7.43
N VAL A 726 30.78 48.29 -6.35
CA VAL A 726 30.96 47.86 -4.95
C VAL A 726 29.88 46.86 -4.56
N SER A 727 28.64 47.16 -4.93
CA SER A 727 27.46 46.35 -4.65
C SER A 727 26.31 46.75 -5.57
N SER A 728 25.27 45.92 -5.65
CA SER A 728 23.99 46.30 -6.23
C SER A 728 22.85 45.73 -5.38
N SER A 729 21.98 46.60 -4.87
CA SER A 729 20.72 46.21 -4.23
C SER A 729 19.58 46.25 -5.24
N LYS A 730 18.49 45.54 -4.93
CA LYS A 730 17.22 45.65 -5.65
C LYS A 730 16.10 45.77 -4.63
N GLU A 731 15.32 46.82 -4.74
CA GLU A 731 14.09 47.01 -3.98
C GLU A 731 12.91 47.13 -4.95
N SER A 732 11.82 46.46 -4.64
CA SER A 732 10.57 46.47 -5.40
C SER A 732 9.48 47.13 -4.57
N VAL A 733 8.90 48.22 -5.09
CA VAL A 733 7.76 48.90 -4.47
C VAL A 733 6.57 48.82 -5.41
N ASP A 734 5.48 48.24 -4.93
CA ASP A 734 4.22 48.13 -5.67
C ASP A 734 3.38 49.41 -5.47
N ALA A 735 3.10 50.10 -6.58
CA ALA A 735 2.21 51.25 -6.62
C ALA A 735 0.89 50.88 -7.31
N THR A 736 -0.20 50.83 -6.54
CA THR A 736 -1.54 50.57 -7.08
C THR A 736 -2.21 51.87 -7.51
N ASP A 737 -2.66 51.98 -8.76
CA ASP A 737 -3.48 53.13 -9.20
C ASP A 737 -4.90 53.02 -8.60
N PRO A 738 -5.32 53.98 -7.75
CA PRO A 738 -6.63 53.94 -7.08
C PRO A 738 -7.82 54.14 -8.03
N LYS A 739 -7.61 54.44 -9.33
CA LYS A 739 -8.68 54.54 -10.34
C LYS A 739 -8.82 53.32 -11.24
N THR A 740 -7.75 52.54 -11.44
CA THR A 740 -7.74 51.42 -12.41
C THR A 740 -7.40 50.06 -11.81
N GLY A 741 -6.84 50.02 -10.60
CA GLY A 741 -6.40 48.77 -9.97
C GLY A 741 -5.16 48.15 -10.61
N ASN A 742 -4.52 48.81 -11.58
CA ASN A 742 -3.19 48.44 -12.07
C ASN A 742 -2.17 48.50 -10.93
N ILE A 743 -1.22 47.57 -10.92
CA ILE A 743 -0.12 47.53 -9.96
C ILE A 743 1.18 47.69 -10.75
N THR A 744 1.86 48.82 -10.55
CA THR A 744 3.20 49.03 -11.11
C THR A 744 4.24 48.66 -10.07
N THR A 745 4.89 47.50 -10.26
CA THR A 745 6.03 47.08 -9.46
C THR A 745 7.26 47.84 -9.93
N THR A 746 7.62 48.93 -9.25
CA THR A 746 8.85 49.67 -9.57
C THR A 746 10.05 48.93 -8.96
N VAL A 747 10.86 48.30 -9.80
CA VAL A 747 12.09 47.59 -9.40
C VAL A 747 13.24 48.57 -9.51
N THR A 748 13.60 49.20 -8.39
CA THR A 748 14.77 50.07 -8.30
C THR A 748 16.00 49.22 -8.04
N THR A 749 16.92 49.20 -9.00
CA THR A 749 18.26 48.62 -8.86
C THR A 749 19.23 49.74 -8.54
N THR A 750 19.59 49.91 -7.26
CA THR A 750 20.66 50.85 -6.86
C THR A 750 22.00 50.12 -6.97
N VAL A 751 22.85 50.62 -7.87
CA VAL A 751 24.22 50.14 -8.05
C VAL A 751 25.14 51.14 -7.36
N VAL A 752 25.90 50.67 -6.37
CA VAL A 752 26.86 51.50 -5.63
C VAL A 752 28.23 51.36 -6.28
N TRP A 753 28.82 52.49 -6.61
CA TRP A 753 30.06 52.64 -7.36
C TRP A 753 31.16 53.27 -6.49
N GLU A 754 32.39 52.82 -6.66
CA GLU A 754 33.59 53.41 -6.06
C GLU A 754 34.51 53.91 -7.16
N LYS A 755 34.93 55.17 -7.07
CA LYS A 755 35.88 55.74 -8.03
C LYS A 755 37.17 54.94 -7.95
N THR A 756 37.62 54.38 -9.06
CA THR A 756 38.80 53.51 -9.09
C THR A 756 40.06 54.39 -9.15
N PRO A 757 40.92 54.41 -8.10
CA PRO A 757 42.06 55.32 -8.07
C PRO A 757 43.05 55.01 -9.19
N GLN A 758 43.41 56.03 -9.96
CA GLN A 758 44.36 55.94 -11.07
C GLN A 758 45.79 56.01 -10.53
N ARG A 759 46.70 55.15 -11.03
CA ARG A 759 48.14 55.29 -10.78
C ARG A 759 48.83 55.86 -12.02
N LEU A 760 49.14 57.15 -11.99
CA LEU A 760 49.72 57.89 -13.12
C LEU A 760 51.25 57.74 -13.11
N ILE A 761 51.81 57.07 -14.12
CA ILE A 761 53.27 56.89 -14.25
C ILE A 761 53.86 58.04 -15.06
N LYS A 762 54.87 58.71 -14.48
CA LYS A 762 55.68 59.75 -15.12
C LYS A 762 57.16 59.35 -15.15
N ASN A 763 57.80 59.51 -16.29
CA ASN A 763 59.22 59.19 -16.46
C ASN A 763 60.03 60.47 -16.73
N GLN A 764 61.12 60.68 -15.99
CA GLN A 764 62.01 61.83 -16.19
C GLN A 764 63.48 61.39 -16.17
N THR A 765 64.28 61.93 -17.10
CA THR A 765 65.74 61.74 -17.14
C THR A 765 66.46 63.04 -16.77
N VAL A 766 67.50 62.94 -15.96
CA VAL A 766 68.37 64.06 -15.57
C VAL A 766 69.82 63.67 -15.89
N ASN A 767 70.43 64.36 -16.85
CA ASN A 767 71.84 64.18 -17.19
C ASN A 767 72.68 65.17 -16.39
N LEU A 768 73.68 64.67 -15.65
CA LEU A 768 74.65 65.47 -14.90
C LEU A 768 76.08 65.17 -15.39
N ASP A 769 77.01 66.11 -15.28
CA ASP A 769 78.44 65.80 -15.33
C ASP A 769 78.97 65.26 -13.99
N GLU A 770 80.25 64.87 -13.95
CA GLU A 770 80.95 64.39 -12.74
C GLU A 770 80.99 65.41 -11.59
N ALA A 771 80.72 66.70 -11.85
CA ALA A 771 80.59 67.74 -10.83
C ALA A 771 79.13 67.98 -10.40
N GLY A 772 78.18 67.17 -10.88
CA GLY A 772 76.75 67.27 -10.56
C GLY A 772 76.01 68.37 -11.33
N LYS A 773 76.62 68.98 -12.36
CA LYS A 773 76.00 70.06 -13.13
C LYS A 773 75.13 69.48 -14.26
N VAL A 774 73.92 70.00 -14.42
CA VAL A 774 72.97 69.55 -15.46
C VAL A 774 73.52 69.78 -16.87
N LEU A 775 73.51 68.71 -17.68
CA LEU A 775 73.90 68.71 -19.09
C LEU A 775 72.66 68.73 -19.99
N THR A 776 72.52 69.76 -20.82
CA THR A 776 71.48 69.86 -21.85
C THR A 776 71.86 69.16 -23.16
N ASN A 777 73.13 68.80 -23.32
CA ASN A 777 73.67 67.99 -24.42
C ASN A 777 74.79 67.11 -23.85
N THR A 778 74.80 65.83 -24.19
CA THR A 778 75.78 64.83 -23.68
C THR A 778 76.80 64.40 -24.73
N ASN A 779 76.78 64.94 -25.96
CA ASN A 779 77.80 64.65 -26.97
C ASN A 779 79.20 65.10 -26.48
N GLY A 780 80.22 64.28 -26.73
CA GLY A 780 81.57 64.45 -26.18
C GLY A 780 81.73 63.98 -24.73
N TYR A 781 80.77 63.24 -24.19
CA TYR A 781 80.84 62.60 -22.87
C TYR A 781 80.51 61.10 -22.98
N ASN A 782 81.13 60.28 -22.14
CA ASN A 782 80.80 58.88 -21.95
C ASN A 782 79.93 58.71 -20.69
N GLN A 783 78.99 57.78 -20.71
CA GLN A 783 78.19 57.45 -19.53
C GLN A 783 79.08 56.75 -18.48
N ASP A 784 79.15 57.32 -17.27
CA ASP A 784 79.96 56.82 -16.17
C ASP A 784 79.11 55.93 -15.23
N SER A 785 77.93 56.43 -14.85
CA SER A 785 76.98 55.69 -14.02
C SER A 785 75.54 56.17 -14.22
N SER A 786 74.56 55.35 -13.81
CA SER A 786 73.14 55.71 -13.84
C SER A 786 72.40 55.10 -12.65
N SER A 787 71.45 55.85 -12.11
CA SER A 787 70.59 55.43 -11.00
C SER A 787 69.14 55.82 -11.26
N VAL A 788 68.19 55.07 -10.70
CA VAL A 788 66.76 55.38 -10.77
C VAL A 788 66.24 55.57 -9.35
N LYS A 789 65.52 56.66 -9.11
CA LYS A 789 64.79 56.91 -7.86
C LYS A 789 63.30 57.03 -8.16
N THR A 790 62.50 56.24 -7.46
CA THR A 790 61.04 56.30 -7.50
C THR A 790 60.51 57.19 -6.37
N THR A 791 59.49 58.00 -6.66
CA THR A 791 58.70 58.72 -5.65
C THR A 791 57.22 58.65 -6.00
N ASP A 792 56.41 58.17 -5.06
CA ASP A 792 54.94 58.19 -5.15
C ASP A 792 54.39 59.43 -4.43
N VAL A 793 53.38 60.07 -5.03
CA VAL A 793 52.60 61.16 -4.44
C VAL A 793 51.12 60.82 -4.60
N THR A 794 50.41 60.63 -3.49
CA THR A 794 48.96 60.40 -3.49
C THR A 794 48.21 61.74 -3.42
N ASP A 795 47.25 61.96 -4.32
CA ASP A 795 46.29 63.05 -4.21
C ASP A 795 45.30 62.76 -3.05
N PRO A 796 45.19 63.64 -2.04
CA PRO A 796 44.36 63.39 -0.87
C PRO A 796 42.85 63.60 -1.11
N ALA A 797 42.45 64.15 -2.27
CA ALA A 797 41.06 64.38 -2.64
C ALA A 797 40.52 63.33 -3.62
N THR A 798 41.37 62.76 -4.48
CA THR A 798 40.94 61.71 -5.43
C THR A 798 41.46 60.30 -5.10
N GLY A 799 42.50 60.18 -4.27
CA GLY A 799 43.21 58.93 -4.00
C GLY A 799 44.15 58.49 -5.12
N ASP A 800 44.22 59.23 -6.24
CA ASP A 800 45.08 58.91 -7.38
C ASP A 800 46.56 59.01 -6.97
N VAL A 801 47.41 58.08 -7.45
CA VAL A 801 48.83 58.04 -7.09
C VAL A 801 49.71 58.38 -8.29
N THR A 802 50.41 59.51 -8.25
CA THR A 802 51.41 59.84 -9.27
C THR A 802 52.75 59.23 -8.89
N THR A 803 53.23 58.29 -9.71
CA THR A 803 54.53 57.63 -9.57
C THR A 803 55.53 58.28 -10.51
N THR A 804 56.52 58.99 -9.97
CA THR A 804 57.62 59.55 -10.78
C THR A 804 58.85 58.67 -10.68
N PHE A 805 59.33 58.15 -11.81
CA PHE A 805 60.63 57.52 -11.94
C PHE A 805 61.64 58.54 -12.47
N THR A 806 62.58 58.95 -11.63
CA THR A 806 63.68 59.87 -11.99
C THR A 806 64.94 59.07 -12.25
N THR A 807 65.36 59.01 -13.52
CA THR A 807 66.62 58.40 -13.95
C THR A 807 67.72 59.46 -13.97
N THR A 808 68.66 59.40 -13.04
CA THR A 808 69.82 60.30 -13.01
C THR A 808 71.01 59.59 -13.63
N ILE A 809 71.59 60.18 -14.69
CA ILE A 809 72.74 59.66 -15.43
C ILE A 809 73.91 60.61 -15.24
N ILE A 810 75.06 60.08 -14.82
CA ILE A 810 76.32 60.81 -14.66
C ILE A 810 77.20 60.57 -15.89
N TRP A 811 77.72 61.65 -16.45
CA TRP A 811 78.46 61.67 -17.70
C TRP A 811 79.89 62.20 -17.48
N LYS A 812 80.89 61.37 -17.79
CA LYS A 812 82.32 61.70 -17.76
C LYS A 812 82.76 62.28 -19.10
N LYS A 813 83.46 63.41 -19.10
CA LYS A 813 83.85 64.06 -20.36
C LYS A 813 84.92 63.23 -21.09
N ASP A 814 84.77 63.04 -22.41
CA ASP A 814 85.79 62.35 -23.19
C ASP A 814 87.00 63.27 -23.45
N THR A 815 88.19 62.74 -23.20
CA THR A 815 89.49 63.40 -23.36
C THR A 815 90.40 62.67 -24.37
N THR A 816 89.92 61.58 -24.98
CA THR A 816 90.69 60.73 -25.91
C THR A 816 90.78 61.27 -27.34
N GLY A 817 90.08 62.37 -27.64
CA GLY A 817 90.06 63.00 -28.97
C GLY A 817 89.05 62.40 -29.96
N ASN A 818 88.31 61.36 -29.58
CA ASN A 818 87.23 60.79 -30.38
C ASN A 818 85.97 61.66 -30.34
N ASN A 819 85.23 61.70 -31.46
CA ASN A 819 83.94 62.40 -31.49
C ASN A 819 82.82 61.46 -31.02
N VAL A 820 82.33 61.64 -29.78
CA VAL A 820 81.27 60.79 -29.20
C VAL A 820 79.90 61.44 -29.40
N ILE A 821 78.99 60.73 -30.08
CA ILE A 821 77.60 61.14 -30.29
C ILE A 821 76.68 60.21 -29.51
N ASN A 822 75.93 60.75 -28.57
CA ASN A 822 75.00 60.01 -27.73
C ASN A 822 73.57 60.13 -28.29
N LYS A 823 72.90 58.99 -28.48
CA LYS A 823 71.52 58.90 -28.97
C LYS A 823 70.68 58.05 -28.02
N THR A 824 69.62 58.63 -27.47
CA THR A 824 68.61 57.87 -26.72
C THR A 824 67.46 57.48 -27.65
N ILE A 825 66.98 56.25 -27.55
CA ILE A 825 65.76 55.78 -28.21
C ILE A 825 64.89 55.11 -27.14
N ASN A 826 63.67 55.62 -26.94
CA ASN A 826 62.68 54.98 -26.09
C ASN A 826 61.83 54.04 -26.95
N VAL A 827 61.59 52.81 -26.51
CA VAL A 827 60.75 51.82 -27.21
C VAL A 827 59.79 51.11 -26.27
N ASP A 828 58.67 50.62 -26.81
CA ASP A 828 57.72 49.77 -26.10
C ASP A 828 58.20 48.30 -25.97
N GLU A 829 57.38 47.46 -25.35
CA GLU A 829 57.67 46.05 -25.12
C GLU A 829 57.87 45.25 -26.43
N ASN A 830 57.39 45.78 -27.56
CA ASN A 830 57.49 45.23 -28.91
C ASN A 830 58.60 45.90 -29.77
N ASN A 831 59.46 46.73 -29.15
CA ASN A 831 60.55 47.50 -29.78
C ASN A 831 60.10 48.64 -30.73
N LYS A 832 58.84 49.09 -30.67
CA LYS A 832 58.35 50.24 -31.44
C LYS A 832 58.77 51.54 -30.76
N VAL A 833 59.27 52.52 -31.52
CA VAL A 833 59.75 53.80 -30.97
C VAL A 833 58.60 54.62 -30.37
N LEU A 834 58.84 55.12 -29.15
CA LEU A 834 57.91 55.93 -28.35
C LEU A 834 58.23 57.42 -28.48
N THR A 835 57.19 58.23 -28.70
CA THR A 835 57.27 59.71 -28.72
C THR A 835 57.06 60.36 -27.35
N SER A 836 56.43 59.64 -26.41
CA SER A 836 56.41 59.95 -24.98
C SER A 836 56.49 58.64 -24.17
N THR A 837 56.93 58.75 -22.93
CA THR A 837 57.07 57.64 -21.98
C THR A 837 56.14 57.77 -20.77
N ASP A 838 55.30 58.80 -20.72
CA ASP A 838 54.28 58.93 -19.68
C ASP A 838 53.18 57.86 -19.87
N GLY A 839 52.77 57.21 -18.78
CA GLY A 839 51.87 56.05 -18.81
C GLY A 839 52.52 54.71 -19.21
N TYR A 840 53.86 54.64 -19.26
CA TYR A 840 54.59 53.38 -19.48
C TYR A 840 55.55 53.08 -18.33
N TYR A 841 55.63 51.82 -17.89
CA TYR A 841 56.57 51.35 -16.87
C TYR A 841 57.94 51.03 -17.48
N PHE A 842 59.05 51.44 -16.84
CA PHE A 842 60.40 51.18 -17.36
C PHE A 842 60.84 49.73 -17.04
N LEU A 843 61.15 48.95 -18.08
CA LEU A 843 61.61 47.56 -17.95
C LEU A 843 63.15 47.46 -17.83
N GLY A 844 63.88 48.41 -18.41
CA GLY A 844 65.34 48.42 -18.45
C GLY A 844 65.90 49.08 -19.70
N SER A 845 67.23 49.19 -19.80
CA SER A 845 67.91 49.78 -20.95
C SER A 845 69.08 48.92 -21.43
N GLY A 846 69.44 49.08 -22.70
CA GLY A 846 70.59 48.44 -23.32
C GLY A 846 71.37 49.41 -24.20
N THR A 847 72.70 49.38 -24.10
CA THR A 847 73.59 50.31 -24.81
C THR A 847 74.32 49.60 -25.95
N THR A 848 74.30 50.19 -27.13
CA THR A 848 75.01 49.70 -28.33
C THR A 848 76.01 50.74 -28.81
N TRP A 849 77.16 50.28 -29.31
CA TRP A 849 78.29 51.11 -29.69
C TRP A 849 78.64 50.85 -31.16
N LEU A 850 78.67 51.89 -31.99
CA LEU A 850 79.22 51.82 -33.35
C LEU A 850 80.30 52.89 -33.54
N SER A 851 81.53 52.46 -33.77
CA SER A 851 82.67 53.33 -34.10
C SER A 851 82.99 53.24 -35.58
N SER A 852 83.05 54.38 -36.27
CA SER A 852 83.46 54.48 -37.67
C SER A 852 84.08 55.83 -37.96
N GLY A 853 85.20 55.86 -38.70
CA GLY A 853 85.84 57.11 -39.13
C GLY A 853 86.23 58.10 -38.01
N GLY A 854 86.59 57.61 -36.82
CA GLY A 854 86.93 58.46 -35.66
C GLY A 854 85.72 59.07 -34.92
N THR A 855 84.50 58.73 -35.31
CA THR A 855 83.27 59.04 -34.57
C THR A 855 82.69 57.76 -33.95
N THR A 856 82.32 57.82 -32.68
CA THR A 856 81.64 56.74 -31.97
C THR A 856 80.21 57.19 -31.66
N THR A 857 79.24 56.49 -32.24
CA THR A 857 77.82 56.67 -31.89
C THR A 857 77.44 55.66 -30.82
N VAL A 858 76.97 56.17 -29.68
CA VAL A 858 76.44 55.39 -28.57
C VAL A 858 74.92 55.47 -28.64
N THR A 859 74.24 54.34 -28.83
CA THR A 859 72.78 54.30 -28.82
C THR A 859 72.28 53.57 -27.57
N VAL A 860 71.68 54.33 -26.66
CA VAL A 860 70.99 53.82 -25.47
C VAL A 860 69.53 53.58 -25.83
N THR A 861 69.11 52.32 -25.85
CA THR A 861 67.72 51.93 -26.09
C THR A 861 67.07 51.64 -24.75
N ASN A 862 66.16 52.51 -24.33
CA ASN A 862 65.33 52.35 -23.13
C ASN A 862 64.06 51.59 -23.52
N LYS A 863 63.76 50.50 -22.82
CA LYS A 863 62.59 49.67 -23.07
C LYS A 863 61.56 49.83 -21.96
N TYR A 864 60.32 50.06 -22.36
CA TYR A 864 59.19 50.28 -21.47
C TYR A 864 58.08 49.26 -21.75
N HIS A 865 57.17 49.08 -20.79
CA HIS A 865 55.95 48.28 -20.88
C HIS A 865 54.75 49.21 -20.79
N LYS A 866 53.78 49.09 -21.70
CA LYS A 866 52.50 49.79 -21.54
C LYS A 866 51.64 49.07 -20.51
N THR A 867 51.41 49.68 -19.35
CA THR A 867 50.57 49.09 -18.29
C THR A 867 49.14 48.88 -18.78
N GLN A 868 48.60 47.69 -18.54
CA GLN A 868 47.29 47.24 -18.98
C GLN A 868 46.36 47.00 -17.78
N ALA A 869 45.13 47.47 -17.88
CA ALA A 869 44.05 47.15 -16.94
C ALA A 869 43.16 46.06 -17.56
N THR A 870 43.07 44.90 -16.91
CA THR A 870 42.29 43.75 -17.39
C THR A 870 41.17 43.42 -16.40
N THR A 871 39.92 43.45 -16.86
CA THR A 871 38.77 43.01 -16.05
C THR A 871 38.46 41.55 -16.33
N VAL A 872 38.42 40.73 -15.28
CA VAL A 872 38.08 39.30 -15.35
C VAL A 872 36.73 39.08 -14.67
N TYR A 873 35.74 38.64 -15.43
CA TYR A 873 34.42 38.31 -14.89
C TYR A 873 34.35 36.83 -14.49
N LYS A 874 33.79 36.57 -13.31
CA LYS A 874 33.54 35.23 -12.77
C LYS A 874 32.11 35.18 -12.24
N GLU A 875 31.32 34.20 -12.66
CA GLU A 875 30.06 33.89 -11.96
C GLU A 875 30.28 32.78 -10.93
N VAL A 876 29.53 32.85 -9.84
CA VAL A 876 29.43 31.81 -8.81
C VAL A 876 27.95 31.61 -8.51
N ASP A 877 27.38 30.54 -9.05
CA ASP A 877 25.99 30.18 -8.85
C ASP A 877 25.84 29.28 -7.62
N LEU A 878 25.07 29.75 -6.63
CA LEU A 878 24.77 29.03 -5.40
C LEU A 878 23.25 28.87 -5.25
N ASP A 879 22.81 27.84 -4.53
CA ASP A 879 21.44 27.80 -4.01
C ASP A 879 21.27 28.69 -2.77
N GLU A 880 20.03 28.80 -2.25
CA GLU A 880 19.74 29.53 -1.00
C GLU A 880 20.37 28.90 0.27
N GLY A 881 20.92 27.68 0.19
CA GLY A 881 21.74 27.07 1.24
C GLY A 881 23.23 27.43 1.17
N GLY A 882 23.68 28.00 0.04
CA GLY A 882 25.08 28.35 -0.24
C GLY A 882 25.86 27.30 -1.04
N TYR A 883 25.20 26.28 -1.60
CA TYR A 883 25.85 25.17 -2.31
C TYR A 883 26.03 25.48 -3.81
N PRO A 884 27.21 25.20 -4.42
CA PRO A 884 27.45 25.47 -5.84
C PRO A 884 26.54 24.68 -6.80
N LEU A 885 25.83 25.38 -7.66
CA LEU A 885 24.92 24.80 -8.66
C LEU A 885 25.63 24.60 -10.01
N THR A 886 25.70 23.35 -10.46
CA THR A 886 26.21 22.96 -11.79
C THR A 886 25.10 22.78 -12.84
N ASP A 887 23.84 22.69 -12.39
CA ASP A 887 22.63 22.75 -13.20
C ASP A 887 21.69 23.81 -12.59
N LYS A 888 20.91 24.48 -13.42
CA LYS A 888 19.96 25.55 -13.08
C LYS A 888 18.52 25.20 -13.48
N THR A 889 18.31 24.02 -14.07
CA THR A 889 17.00 23.49 -14.45
C THR A 889 16.12 23.38 -13.20
N GLY A 890 14.94 24.00 -13.23
CA GLY A 890 14.05 24.05 -12.07
C GLY A 890 14.43 25.06 -10.99
N TYR A 891 15.28 26.06 -11.27
CA TYR A 891 15.62 27.14 -10.32
C TYR A 891 15.37 28.56 -10.91
N ILE A 892 14.87 29.49 -10.08
CA ILE A 892 14.82 30.94 -10.37
C ILE A 892 15.97 31.67 -9.67
N LYS A 893 16.55 32.66 -10.35
CA LYS A 893 17.59 33.53 -9.79
C LYS A 893 16.96 34.59 -8.89
N VAL A 894 17.18 34.50 -7.57
CA VAL A 894 16.56 35.38 -6.56
C VAL A 894 17.45 36.56 -6.16
N SER A 895 18.77 36.44 -6.27
CA SER A 895 19.69 37.59 -6.14
C SER A 895 20.92 37.47 -7.02
N SER A 896 21.63 38.60 -7.19
CA SER A 896 22.81 38.72 -8.04
C SER A 896 23.69 39.83 -7.47
N THR A 897 24.74 39.45 -6.75
CA THR A 897 25.60 40.39 -6.03
C THR A 897 27.00 40.38 -6.64
N PRO A 898 27.38 41.40 -7.44
CA PRO A 898 28.75 41.57 -7.90
C PRO A 898 29.64 42.08 -6.75
N THR A 899 30.87 41.59 -6.72
CA THR A 899 31.95 42.09 -5.86
C THR A 899 33.24 42.18 -6.68
N SER A 900 33.94 43.32 -6.63
CA SER A 900 35.19 43.52 -7.36
C SER A 900 36.41 43.53 -6.43
N THR A 901 37.48 42.83 -6.81
CA THR A 901 38.80 42.97 -6.19
C THR A 901 39.86 43.28 -7.25
N THR A 902 40.67 44.31 -7.02
CA THR A 902 41.76 44.71 -7.93
C THR A 902 43.10 44.36 -7.33
N ALA A 903 43.92 43.63 -8.09
CA ALA A 903 45.28 43.24 -7.71
C ALA A 903 46.31 43.75 -8.73
N LEU A 904 47.53 43.98 -8.25
CA LEU A 904 48.69 44.22 -9.12
C LEU A 904 49.21 42.88 -9.65
N ALA A 905 49.29 42.77 -10.97
CA ALA A 905 50.08 41.75 -11.65
C ALA A 905 51.53 42.23 -11.85
N GLY A 906 52.36 41.42 -12.52
CA GLY A 906 53.71 41.82 -12.91
C GLY A 906 53.72 43.08 -13.79
N ASN A 907 54.86 43.76 -13.85
CA ASN A 907 55.08 44.97 -14.67
C ASN A 907 54.09 46.14 -14.43
N TRP A 908 53.40 46.16 -13.28
CA TRP A 908 52.37 47.15 -12.91
C TRP A 908 51.08 47.09 -13.73
N ASP A 909 50.80 45.96 -14.38
CA ASP A 909 49.46 45.68 -14.90
C ASP A 909 48.47 45.48 -13.75
N THR A 910 47.20 45.88 -13.95
CA THR A 910 46.13 45.70 -12.95
C THR A 910 45.11 44.68 -13.42
N VAL A 911 44.72 43.78 -12.52
CA VAL A 911 43.67 42.78 -12.78
C VAL A 911 42.52 43.02 -11.80
N THR A 912 41.38 43.45 -12.32
CA THR A 912 40.13 43.61 -11.57
C THR A 912 39.28 42.37 -11.76
N THR A 913 39.19 41.52 -10.73
CA THR A 913 38.32 40.35 -10.75
C THR A 913 36.93 40.73 -10.23
N VAL A 914 35.93 40.69 -11.10
CA VAL A 914 34.52 40.89 -10.74
C VAL A 914 33.88 39.53 -10.55
N THR A 915 33.59 39.17 -9.29
CA THR A 915 32.87 37.93 -8.94
C THR A 915 31.39 38.25 -8.71
N THR A 916 30.52 37.76 -9.58
CA THR A 916 29.07 37.83 -9.43
C THR A 916 28.56 36.59 -8.73
N THR A 917 28.17 36.72 -7.46
CA THR A 917 27.49 35.66 -6.72
C THR A 917 26.00 35.68 -7.05
N ASN A 918 25.51 34.61 -7.65
CA ASN A 918 24.11 34.44 -8.04
C ASN A 918 23.46 33.48 -7.05
N ILE A 919 22.39 33.89 -6.37
CA ILE A 919 21.62 33.00 -5.50
C ILE A 919 20.37 32.54 -6.25
N TRP A 920 20.10 31.23 -6.21
CA TRP A 920 19.02 30.58 -6.93
C TRP A 920 18.11 29.78 -5.99
N ARG A 921 16.79 29.92 -6.17
CA ARG A 921 15.72 29.20 -5.44
C ARG A 921 15.09 28.15 -6.33
N ASN A 922 14.85 26.95 -5.81
CA ASN A 922 14.16 25.89 -6.55
C ASN A 922 12.67 26.25 -6.77
N VAL A 923 12.19 26.09 -8.02
CA VAL A 923 10.84 26.47 -8.46
C VAL A 923 9.82 25.36 -8.22
N GLU A 924 10.22 24.09 -8.31
CA GLU A 924 9.35 22.95 -7.96
C GLU A 924 9.01 22.96 -6.46
N ALA A 925 9.93 23.49 -5.64
CA ALA A 925 9.70 23.69 -4.21
C ALA A 925 8.78 24.88 -3.91
N ALA A 926 8.82 25.96 -4.71
CA ALA A 926 8.18 27.24 -4.42
C ALA A 926 6.64 27.17 -4.41
N GLY A 927 6.05 27.11 -3.22
CA GLY A 927 4.61 26.92 -3.00
C GLY A 927 4.22 25.53 -2.48
N THR A 928 5.20 24.66 -2.24
CA THR A 928 5.01 23.35 -1.59
C THR A 928 5.47 23.40 -0.13
N ILE A 929 4.97 22.45 0.68
CA ILE A 929 5.43 22.17 2.05
C ILE A 929 6.97 22.05 2.13
N ILE A 930 7.62 21.52 1.09
CA ILE A 930 9.09 21.33 1.07
C ILE A 930 9.84 22.65 0.79
N GLY A 931 9.28 23.55 -0.02
CA GLY A 931 9.86 24.90 -0.21
C GLY A 931 9.62 25.87 0.94
N ALA A 932 8.79 25.51 1.91
CA ALA A 932 8.65 26.23 3.18
C ALA A 932 9.74 25.85 4.21
N ILE A 933 10.47 24.74 3.99
CA ILE A 933 11.52 24.27 4.89
C ILE A 933 12.75 25.17 4.77
N LYS A 934 13.11 25.83 5.88
CA LYS A 934 14.27 26.73 5.94
C LYS A 934 15.59 25.96 6.12
N SER A 935 16.65 26.48 5.54
CA SER A 935 18.03 26.01 5.78
C SER A 935 18.45 26.23 7.24
N VAL A 936 19.32 25.35 7.74
CA VAL A 936 20.10 25.54 8.98
C VAL A 936 20.92 26.85 8.97
N ASN A 937 21.21 27.39 7.78
CA ASN A 937 21.94 28.63 7.58
C ASN A 937 21.05 29.87 7.41
N ASP A 938 19.72 29.71 7.35
CA ASP A 938 18.79 30.86 7.26
C ASP A 938 18.88 31.75 8.51
N ALA A 939 18.73 33.06 8.32
CA ALA A 939 18.87 34.04 9.40
C ALA A 939 17.80 33.88 10.50
N THR A 940 16.59 33.44 10.17
CA THR A 940 15.53 33.17 11.17
C THR A 940 15.77 31.83 11.87
N THR A 941 16.25 30.82 11.15
CA THR A 941 16.71 29.54 11.73
C THR A 941 17.85 29.75 12.74
N LYS A 942 18.85 30.58 12.39
CA LYS A 942 19.95 30.94 13.33
C LYS A 942 19.49 31.79 14.52
N LEU A 943 18.46 32.61 14.34
CA LEU A 943 17.89 33.38 15.45
C LEU A 943 17.18 32.47 16.47
N ILE A 944 16.37 31.51 16.01
CA ILE A 944 15.63 30.60 16.89
C ILE A 944 16.55 29.54 17.54
N GLU A 945 17.57 29.06 16.82
CA GLU A 945 18.66 28.23 17.38
C GLU A 945 19.32 28.93 18.57
N LYS A 946 19.73 30.19 18.41
CA LYS A 946 20.34 31.00 19.47
C LYS A 946 19.38 31.25 20.64
N GLN A 947 18.11 31.54 20.37
CA GLN A 947 17.08 31.73 21.41
C GLN A 947 16.98 30.50 22.33
N ILE A 948 17.00 29.29 21.75
CA ILE A 948 16.81 28.04 22.50
C ILE A 948 18.11 27.56 23.16
N GLN A 949 19.23 27.54 22.44
CA GLN A 949 20.51 27.01 22.95
C GLN A 949 21.29 28.00 23.82
N THR A 950 21.34 29.27 23.44
CA THR A 950 22.22 30.27 24.08
C THR A 950 21.48 31.07 25.15
N ASN A 951 20.23 31.46 24.89
CA ASN A 951 19.44 32.29 25.82
C ASN A 951 18.58 31.44 26.80
N ASP A 952 18.59 30.11 26.64
CA ASP A 952 17.67 29.15 27.28
C ASP A 952 16.20 29.63 27.33
N GLN A 953 15.71 30.10 26.19
CA GLN A 953 14.45 30.82 26.08
C GLN A 953 13.40 30.02 25.30
N LYS A 954 12.19 29.93 25.85
CA LYS A 954 11.05 29.22 25.26
C LYS A 954 10.65 29.81 23.92
N VAL A 955 9.99 29.01 23.09
CA VAL A 955 9.35 29.44 21.85
C VAL A 955 7.89 29.83 22.14
N SER A 956 7.42 30.95 21.60
CA SER A 956 5.99 31.33 21.66
C SER A 956 5.17 30.65 20.57
N ILE A 957 3.84 30.66 20.72
CA ILE A 957 2.92 30.03 19.78
C ILE A 957 3.02 30.69 18.40
N GLU A 958 3.08 32.02 18.35
CA GLU A 958 3.19 32.80 17.10
C GLU A 958 4.57 32.63 16.44
N GLN A 959 5.63 32.42 17.22
CA GLN A 959 6.92 31.99 16.68
C GLN A 959 6.82 30.59 16.07
N ALA A 960 6.23 29.63 16.79
CA ALA A 960 6.10 28.26 16.30
C ALA A 960 5.26 28.18 15.01
N GLU A 961 4.14 28.90 14.94
CA GLU A 961 3.30 29.01 13.73
C GLU A 961 4.04 29.62 12.52
N ALA A 962 5.15 30.34 12.73
CA ALA A 962 6.04 30.87 11.69
C ALA A 962 7.26 29.96 11.36
N TYR A 963 7.39 28.81 12.05
CA TYR A 963 8.46 27.83 11.84
C TYR A 963 7.96 26.41 11.52
N THR A 964 6.76 26.02 11.98
CA THR A 964 6.16 24.70 11.74
C THR A 964 5.07 24.77 10.66
N ASP A 965 5.05 23.80 9.76
CA ASP A 965 3.99 23.64 8.77
C ASP A 965 2.83 22.80 9.33
N ALA A 966 1.60 23.33 9.26
CA ALA A 966 0.41 22.72 9.85
C ALA A 966 -0.11 21.51 9.06
N ASP A 967 -0.02 21.55 7.72
CA ASP A 967 -0.48 20.45 6.86
C ASP A 967 0.52 19.29 6.89
N LEU A 968 1.83 19.57 6.96
CA LEU A 968 2.88 18.59 7.24
C LEU A 968 2.68 17.94 8.60
N THR A 969 2.45 18.74 9.65
CA THR A 969 2.18 18.25 11.01
C THR A 969 0.97 17.33 11.01
N LEU A 970 -0.12 17.71 10.34
CA LEU A 970 -1.33 16.89 10.25
C LEU A 970 -1.14 15.64 9.37
N ALA A 971 -0.35 15.69 8.30
CA ALA A 971 -0.02 14.55 7.45
C ALA A 971 0.83 13.51 8.20
N VAL A 972 1.88 13.96 8.91
CA VAL A 972 2.68 13.13 9.82
C VAL A 972 1.79 12.53 10.89
N ALA A 973 0.94 13.33 11.54
CA ALA A 973 0.07 12.87 12.62
C ALA A 973 -0.89 11.76 12.16
N LYS A 974 -1.53 11.93 11.00
CA LYS A 974 -2.40 10.90 10.38
C LYS A 974 -1.62 9.60 10.13
N LYS A 975 -0.44 9.67 9.50
CA LYS A 975 0.38 8.50 9.18
C LYS A 975 0.91 7.80 10.43
N PHE A 976 1.42 8.54 11.41
CA PHE A 976 1.92 7.98 12.68
C PHE A 976 0.80 7.34 13.52
N ASN A 977 -0.37 7.98 13.63
CA ASN A 977 -1.49 7.41 14.40
C ASN A 977 -2.02 6.10 13.78
N VAL A 978 -1.91 5.90 12.46
CA VAL A 978 -2.22 4.59 11.83
C VAL A 978 -1.24 3.50 12.28
N LEU A 979 0.06 3.81 12.38
CA LEU A 979 1.07 2.86 12.86
C LEU A 979 0.87 2.54 14.36
N VAL A 980 0.61 3.56 15.18
CA VAL A 980 0.28 3.43 16.61
C VAL A 980 -0.99 2.59 16.82
N ASN A 981 -2.06 2.84 16.05
CA ASN A 981 -3.29 2.05 16.11
C ASN A 981 -3.09 0.59 15.70
N GLY A 982 -2.15 0.31 14.79
CA GLY A 982 -1.74 -1.06 14.45
C GLY A 982 -1.09 -1.78 15.63
N GLU A 983 -0.24 -1.09 16.40
CA GLU A 983 0.43 -1.65 17.57
C GLU A 983 -0.49 -1.79 18.79
N GLN A 984 -1.36 -0.79 19.04
CA GLN A 984 -2.40 -0.87 20.05
C GLN A 984 -3.35 -2.05 19.75
N ALA A 985 -3.72 -2.27 18.48
CA ALA A 985 -4.49 -3.46 18.07
C ALA A 985 -3.70 -4.76 18.28
N ARG A 986 -2.41 -4.82 17.91
CA ARG A 986 -1.53 -5.99 18.15
C ARG A 986 -1.48 -6.38 19.63
N THR A 987 -1.58 -5.41 20.53
CA THR A 987 -1.39 -5.58 21.97
C THR A 987 -2.67 -5.46 22.80
N GLY A 988 -3.85 -5.37 22.16
CA GLY A 988 -5.15 -5.31 22.84
C GLY A 988 -5.40 -4.04 23.65
N ARG A 989 -4.77 -2.92 23.27
CA ARG A 989 -4.87 -1.61 23.94
C ARG A 989 -5.92 -0.72 23.25
N THR A 990 -6.34 0.34 23.96
CA THR A 990 -7.19 1.40 23.41
C THR A 990 -6.53 2.00 22.16
N GLN A 991 -7.25 2.06 21.04
CA GLN A 991 -6.77 2.73 19.84
C GLN A 991 -6.95 4.25 19.95
N THR A 992 -5.92 5.01 19.62
CA THR A 992 -5.96 6.48 19.64
C THR A 992 -6.57 7.09 18.38
N VAL A 993 -7.24 8.23 18.55
CA VAL A 993 -7.64 9.12 17.46
C VAL A 993 -6.90 10.45 17.56
N LEU A 994 -6.74 11.15 16.44
CA LEU A 994 -6.27 12.54 16.47
C LEU A 994 -7.27 13.38 17.28
N THR A 995 -6.79 14.25 18.17
CA THR A 995 -7.71 15.12 18.93
C THR A 995 -8.50 16.05 18.02
N SER A 996 -9.73 16.34 18.46
CA SER A 996 -10.62 17.32 17.86
C SER A 996 -10.33 18.76 18.32
N ASP A 997 -9.41 18.96 19.27
CA ASP A 997 -8.94 20.26 19.77
C ASP A 997 -7.87 20.87 18.83
N PRO A 998 -8.17 21.96 18.09
CA PRO A 998 -7.18 22.60 17.22
C PRO A 998 -6.13 23.41 17.99
N LYS A 999 -6.42 23.81 19.24
CA LYS A 999 -5.51 24.58 20.09
C LYS A 999 -4.44 23.67 20.72
N ALA A 1000 -4.74 22.39 20.92
CA ALA A 1000 -3.75 21.39 21.35
C ALA A 1000 -2.52 21.35 20.42
N TYR A 1001 -2.73 21.41 19.09
CA TYR A 1001 -1.64 21.46 18.10
C TYR A 1001 -0.81 22.76 18.22
N LYS A 1002 -1.49 23.91 18.34
CA LYS A 1002 -0.83 25.23 18.56
C LYS A 1002 0.06 25.24 19.81
N MET A 1003 -0.33 24.52 20.86
CA MET A 1003 0.49 24.37 22.07
C MET A 1003 1.65 23.37 21.92
N GLU A 1004 1.66 22.49 20.92
CA GLU A 1004 2.68 21.45 20.73
C GLU A 1004 3.72 21.80 19.66
N ALA A 1005 3.36 22.63 18.68
CA ALA A 1005 4.30 23.19 17.70
C ALA A 1005 5.53 23.89 18.36
N PRO A 1006 5.41 24.73 19.41
CA PRO A 1006 6.58 25.31 20.10
C PRO A 1006 7.52 24.26 20.67
N ARG A 1007 6.97 23.12 21.10
CA ARG A 1007 7.77 22.05 21.69
C ARG A 1007 8.60 21.32 20.66
N ALA A 1008 8.07 21.08 19.45
CA ALA A 1008 8.84 20.52 18.34
C ALA A 1008 10.04 21.42 17.95
N VAL A 1009 9.84 22.74 17.92
CA VAL A 1009 10.92 23.71 17.66
C VAL A 1009 11.97 23.70 18.78
N GLU A 1010 11.57 23.70 20.05
CA GLU A 1010 12.49 23.57 21.20
C GLU A 1010 13.32 22.28 21.13
N VAL A 1011 12.70 21.15 20.77
CA VAL A 1011 13.34 19.81 20.71
C VAL A 1011 14.45 19.75 19.66
N MET A 1012 14.33 20.46 18.53
CA MET A 1012 15.34 20.48 17.46
C MET A 1012 16.71 20.96 17.98
N TYR A 1013 16.71 22.04 18.76
CA TYR A 1013 17.93 22.70 19.20
C TYR A 1013 18.33 22.31 20.63
N LYS A 1014 17.39 21.79 21.43
CA LYS A 1014 17.62 21.28 22.79
C LYS A 1014 16.83 19.98 23.02
N PHE A 1015 17.39 18.86 22.57
CA PHE A 1015 16.80 17.53 22.74
C PHE A 1015 16.84 17.10 24.22
N SER A 1016 15.80 17.49 24.97
CA SER A 1016 15.65 17.20 26.40
C SER A 1016 14.19 17.37 26.82
N HIS A 1017 13.72 16.54 27.74
CA HIS A 1017 12.43 16.72 28.43
C HIS A 1017 12.40 18.00 29.31
N THR A 1018 13.55 18.55 29.67
CA THR A 1018 13.65 19.85 30.36
C THR A 1018 13.54 21.00 29.35
N ARG A 1019 12.33 21.53 29.17
CA ARG A 1019 12.06 22.75 28.37
C ARG A 1019 12.95 23.93 28.82
N PRO A 1020 13.28 24.89 27.93
CA PRO A 1020 14.05 26.09 28.29
C PRO A 1020 13.37 26.89 29.41
N VAL A 1021 14.13 27.54 30.31
CA VAL A 1021 13.54 28.17 31.51
C VAL A 1021 12.93 29.56 31.24
N ASN A 1022 13.55 30.37 30.39
CA ASN A 1022 13.17 31.77 30.22
C ASN A 1022 11.89 31.93 29.37
N PRO A 1023 10.98 32.86 29.69
CA PRO A 1023 9.76 33.10 28.91
C PRO A 1023 10.10 33.61 27.49
N PRO A 1024 9.23 33.37 26.49
CA PRO A 1024 9.50 33.78 25.11
C PRO A 1024 9.70 35.30 25.00
N ALA A 1025 10.54 35.74 24.06
CA ALA A 1025 10.91 37.16 23.92
C ALA A 1025 9.72 38.04 23.50
N THR A 1026 8.83 37.49 22.68
CA THR A 1026 7.58 38.10 22.21
C THR A 1026 6.55 37.00 21.96
N GLY A 1027 5.27 37.34 22.02
CA GLY A 1027 4.17 36.41 21.77
C GLY A 1027 3.69 35.62 23.00
N SER A 1028 2.69 34.78 22.77
CA SER A 1028 1.91 34.03 23.76
C SER A 1028 2.58 32.69 24.07
N GLN A 1029 2.72 32.35 25.36
CA GLN A 1029 3.23 31.03 25.78
C GLN A 1029 2.14 29.94 25.84
N ASN A 1030 0.88 30.35 26.09
CA ASN A 1030 -0.28 29.47 26.26
C ASN A 1030 -1.45 29.99 25.40
N VAL A 1031 -2.34 29.10 24.97
CA VAL A 1031 -3.63 29.46 24.35
C VAL A 1031 -4.71 29.71 25.43
N THR A 1032 -5.67 30.58 25.15
CA THR A 1032 -6.84 30.81 26.01
C THR A 1032 -8.01 29.93 25.55
N TYR A 1033 -8.60 29.15 26.46
CA TYR A 1033 -9.84 28.40 26.22
C TYR A 1033 -11.05 29.15 26.77
N GLN A 1034 -12.20 29.03 26.09
CA GLN A 1034 -13.48 29.51 26.58
C GLN A 1034 -14.22 28.43 27.36
N LYS A 1035 -15.03 28.81 28.35
CA LYS A 1035 -15.82 27.84 29.12
C LYS A 1035 -16.86 27.16 28.21
N GLY A 1036 -16.82 25.83 28.14
CA GLY A 1036 -17.62 25.04 27.20
C GLY A 1036 -16.88 24.64 25.91
N GLU A 1037 -15.65 25.10 25.70
CA GLU A 1037 -14.83 24.72 24.54
C GLU A 1037 -14.27 23.29 24.67
N VAL A 1038 -14.04 22.63 23.53
CA VAL A 1038 -13.34 21.33 23.46
C VAL A 1038 -11.89 21.52 23.88
N TYR A 1039 -11.40 20.62 24.73
CA TYR A 1039 -10.06 20.69 25.31
C TYR A 1039 -9.44 19.29 25.44
N MET A 1040 -8.23 19.09 24.93
CA MET A 1040 -7.45 17.87 25.15
C MET A 1040 -6.55 17.99 26.38
N ASN A 1041 -6.70 17.11 27.37
CA ASN A 1041 -5.77 17.07 28.49
C ASN A 1041 -4.45 16.36 28.09
N ARG A 1042 -3.44 17.14 27.72
CA ARG A 1042 -2.10 16.62 27.35
C ARG A 1042 -1.38 16.03 28.57
N SER A 1043 -1.52 14.74 28.78
CA SER A 1043 -1.01 14.04 29.98
C SER A 1043 0.36 13.37 29.81
N THR A 1044 0.89 13.28 28.59
CA THR A 1044 2.25 12.75 28.32
C THR A 1044 3.06 13.74 27.49
N GLU A 1045 4.39 13.59 27.50
CA GLU A 1045 5.30 14.22 26.52
C GLU A 1045 6.28 13.17 26.00
N ASN A 1046 6.45 13.11 24.68
CA ASN A 1046 7.41 12.25 23.99
C ASN A 1046 8.10 13.08 22.92
N ILE A 1047 9.40 12.93 22.73
CA ILE A 1047 10.21 13.77 21.83
C ILE A 1047 11.12 12.95 20.94
N SER A 1048 11.21 13.29 19.65
CA SER A 1048 12.07 12.60 18.67
C SER A 1048 12.85 13.58 17.81
N THR A 1049 13.97 13.10 17.27
CA THR A 1049 14.77 13.78 16.24
C THR A 1049 15.24 12.75 15.23
N SER A 1050 15.07 13.04 13.95
CA SER A 1050 15.38 12.15 12.83
C SER A 1050 16.12 12.89 11.72
N SER A 1051 16.92 12.17 10.94
CA SER A 1051 17.67 12.70 9.80
C SER A 1051 17.25 11.95 8.53
N LEU A 1052 16.67 12.67 7.58
CA LEU A 1052 15.97 12.10 6.41
C LEU A 1052 16.64 12.57 5.12
N TRP A 1053 17.35 11.67 4.43
CA TRP A 1053 18.08 12.01 3.21
C TRP A 1053 17.16 12.56 2.12
N LYS A 1054 17.56 13.67 1.47
CA LYS A 1054 16.76 14.30 0.41
C LYS A 1054 16.45 13.35 -0.75
N LYS A 1055 17.39 12.45 -1.09
CA LYS A 1055 17.22 11.41 -2.12
C LYS A 1055 16.08 10.42 -1.86
N ASP A 1056 15.68 10.22 -0.59
CA ASP A 1056 14.59 9.30 -0.23
C ASP A 1056 13.25 10.05 -0.09
N VAL A 1057 13.32 11.35 0.21
CA VAL A 1057 12.18 12.29 0.17
C VAL A 1057 11.76 12.61 -1.26
N ASP A 1058 12.71 12.70 -2.20
CA ASP A 1058 12.45 12.77 -3.66
C ASP A 1058 11.41 13.85 -4.02
N GLY A 1059 11.63 15.07 -3.50
CA GLY A 1059 10.78 16.25 -3.71
C GLY A 1059 9.34 16.17 -3.15
N SER A 1060 8.95 15.06 -2.52
CA SER A 1060 7.54 14.78 -2.19
C SER A 1060 7.21 14.98 -0.71
N ALA A 1061 6.25 15.87 -0.43
CA ALA A 1061 5.74 16.09 0.93
C ALA A 1061 5.04 14.85 1.53
N ASP A 1062 4.45 13.98 0.70
CA ASP A 1062 3.90 12.71 1.17
C ASP A 1062 5.01 11.72 1.57
N LYS A 1063 6.09 11.64 0.79
CA LYS A 1063 7.28 10.86 1.19
C LYS A 1063 7.92 11.42 2.46
N LEU A 1064 8.10 12.74 2.56
CA LEU A 1064 8.64 13.39 3.77
C LEU A 1064 7.80 13.06 5.01
N SER A 1065 6.48 13.28 4.95
CA SER A 1065 5.59 12.99 6.08
C SER A 1065 5.52 11.50 6.43
N THR A 1066 5.65 10.61 5.44
CA THR A 1066 5.77 9.16 5.66
C THR A 1066 7.09 8.79 6.34
N LEU A 1067 8.21 9.38 5.91
CA LEU A 1067 9.53 9.13 6.49
C LEU A 1067 9.65 9.65 7.93
N ILE A 1068 9.09 10.83 8.23
CA ILE A 1068 8.98 11.35 9.61
C ILE A 1068 8.14 10.40 10.46
N ALA A 1069 6.93 10.02 10.00
CA ALA A 1069 6.05 9.12 10.75
C ALA A 1069 6.67 7.73 11.00
N ASN A 1070 7.41 7.18 10.03
CA ASN A 1070 8.13 5.93 10.18
C ASN A 1070 9.30 6.06 11.18
N ALA A 1071 10.06 7.16 11.14
CA ALA A 1071 11.14 7.41 12.10
C ALA A 1071 10.63 7.60 13.54
N MET A 1072 9.51 8.32 13.71
CA MET A 1072 8.80 8.42 14.99
C MET A 1072 8.37 7.03 15.48
N PHE A 1073 7.77 6.20 14.62
CA PHE A 1073 7.31 4.87 15.00
C PHE A 1073 8.48 3.93 15.34
N GLN A 1074 9.60 4.03 14.63
CA GLN A 1074 10.81 3.29 14.98
C GLN A 1074 11.28 3.67 16.39
N GLN A 1075 11.57 4.95 16.64
CA GLN A 1075 12.11 5.40 17.92
C GLN A 1075 11.15 5.23 19.10
N TYR A 1076 9.89 5.68 18.97
CA TYR A 1076 8.94 5.66 20.09
C TYR A 1076 8.37 4.26 20.36
N ILE A 1077 8.22 3.42 19.32
CA ILE A 1077 7.43 2.19 19.41
C ILE A 1077 8.26 0.95 19.09
N VAL A 1078 9.05 0.93 18.01
CA VAL A 1078 9.80 -0.29 17.64
C VAL A 1078 10.99 -0.53 18.56
N ASP A 1079 11.80 0.48 18.82
CA ASP A 1079 13.02 0.32 19.63
C ASP A 1079 12.69 0.12 21.13
N GLU A 1080 11.52 0.59 21.58
CA GLU A 1080 11.09 0.57 22.98
C GLU A 1080 10.14 -0.58 23.40
N ARG A 1081 9.71 -1.46 22.47
CA ARG A 1081 8.95 -2.67 22.83
C ARG A 1081 9.74 -3.53 23.82
N PRO A 1082 9.10 -4.20 24.78
CA PRO A 1082 9.76 -5.24 25.58
C PRO A 1082 10.46 -6.32 24.75
N GLU A 1083 9.95 -6.65 23.56
CA GLU A 1083 10.55 -7.65 22.65
C GLU A 1083 11.88 -7.21 22.01
N ASN A 1084 12.16 -5.90 21.96
CA ASN A 1084 13.40 -5.31 21.42
C ASN A 1084 14.29 -4.66 22.51
N ASN A 1085 13.69 -4.18 23.60
CA ASN A 1085 14.34 -3.49 24.70
C ASN A 1085 14.54 -4.38 25.94
N HIS A 1086 15.19 -5.54 25.76
CA HIS A 1086 15.63 -6.42 26.87
C HIS A 1086 14.54 -6.88 27.85
N GLY A 1087 13.27 -6.93 27.44
CA GLY A 1087 12.12 -7.26 28.29
C GLY A 1087 11.53 -6.08 29.08
N VAL A 1088 12.03 -4.86 28.88
CA VAL A 1088 11.59 -3.64 29.59
C VAL A 1088 10.80 -2.75 28.62
N THR A 1089 9.64 -2.26 29.03
CA THR A 1089 8.90 -1.24 28.25
C THR A 1089 9.65 0.09 28.33
N GLY A 1090 9.92 0.73 27.19
CA GLY A 1090 10.43 2.09 27.15
C GLY A 1090 9.37 3.15 27.52
N GLY A 1091 9.83 4.38 27.80
CA GLY A 1091 8.96 5.44 28.34
C GLY A 1091 7.97 6.00 27.32
N HIS A 1092 8.36 6.09 26.05
CA HIS A 1092 7.49 6.52 24.96
C HIS A 1092 6.49 5.42 24.57
N TYR A 1093 6.91 4.15 24.58
CA TYR A 1093 6.00 3.02 24.40
C TYR A 1093 4.94 2.99 25.51
N GLU A 1094 5.33 3.18 26.77
CA GLU A 1094 4.38 3.22 27.89
C GLU A 1094 3.40 4.39 27.73
N ASN A 1095 3.90 5.59 27.41
CA ASN A 1095 3.10 6.80 27.20
C ASN A 1095 2.12 6.71 26.01
N ILE A 1096 2.49 6.04 24.91
CA ILE A 1096 1.72 6.07 23.65
C ILE A 1096 0.86 4.80 23.45
N ILE A 1097 1.36 3.61 23.84
CA ILE A 1097 0.66 2.34 23.63
C ILE A 1097 -0.08 1.88 24.89
N ASN A 1098 0.56 1.98 26.06
CA ASN A 1098 0.03 1.37 27.28
C ASN A 1098 -0.87 2.30 28.12
N SER A 1099 -0.70 3.62 27.98
CA SER A 1099 -1.36 4.67 28.78
C SER A 1099 -2.90 4.65 28.78
N GLY A 1100 -3.53 4.05 27.77
CA GLY A 1100 -4.98 3.91 27.67
C GLY A 1100 -5.75 5.18 27.32
N PHE A 1101 -5.03 6.27 27.03
CA PHE A 1101 -5.57 7.53 26.51
C PHE A 1101 -6.24 7.34 25.14
N LYS A 1102 -7.26 8.14 24.85
CA LYS A 1102 -8.06 8.04 23.60
C LYS A 1102 -7.56 8.95 22.48
N ASN A 1103 -6.87 10.04 22.83
CA ASN A 1103 -6.52 11.10 21.91
C ASN A 1103 -5.00 11.29 21.83
N ILE A 1104 -4.52 11.68 20.65
CA ILE A 1104 -3.12 12.04 20.40
C ILE A 1104 -3.03 13.39 19.68
N VAL A 1105 -1.99 14.16 20.00
CA VAL A 1105 -1.63 15.42 19.35
C VAL A 1105 -0.12 15.48 19.14
N ILE A 1106 0.30 16.08 18.03
CA ILE A 1106 1.67 16.02 17.52
C ILE A 1106 2.06 17.41 16.99
N GLY A 1107 3.28 17.84 17.30
CA GLY A 1107 3.95 18.96 16.65
C GLY A 1107 5.15 18.46 15.85
N VAL A 1108 5.39 19.04 14.67
CA VAL A 1108 6.52 18.69 13.79
C VAL A 1108 7.26 19.95 13.36
N TYR A 1109 8.59 19.92 13.41
CA TYR A 1109 9.44 20.98 12.87
C TYR A 1109 10.56 20.36 12.03
N VAL A 1110 10.90 20.98 10.90
CA VAL A 1110 11.86 20.46 9.92
C VAL A 1110 12.81 21.57 9.48
N VAL A 1111 14.09 21.23 9.36
CA VAL A 1111 15.18 22.12 8.93
C VAL A 1111 16.03 21.41 7.88
N ASP A 1112 16.41 22.13 6.83
CA ASP A 1112 17.29 21.63 5.77
C ASP A 1112 18.78 21.73 6.19
N GLN A 1113 19.48 20.60 6.21
CA GLN A 1113 20.89 20.45 6.61
C GLN A 1113 21.81 20.19 5.40
N GLY A 1114 21.36 20.47 4.17
CA GLY A 1114 22.12 20.22 2.94
C GLY A 1114 21.74 18.88 2.30
N ASP A 1115 22.38 17.77 2.69
CA ASP A 1115 22.11 16.44 2.10
C ASP A 1115 20.84 15.76 2.66
N TYR A 1116 20.35 16.23 3.81
CA TYR A 1116 19.22 15.66 4.54
C TYR A 1116 18.38 16.73 5.22
N TYR A 1117 17.14 16.40 5.55
CA TYR A 1117 16.30 17.17 6.44
C TYR A 1117 16.46 16.65 7.87
N ALA A 1118 16.74 17.53 8.82
CA ALA A 1118 16.54 17.24 10.24
C ALA A 1118 15.07 17.48 10.58
N ALA A 1119 14.39 16.51 11.19
CA ALA A 1119 13.01 16.63 11.62
C ALA A 1119 12.87 16.27 13.10
N SER A 1120 12.36 17.21 13.90
CA SER A 1120 12.03 17.03 15.32
C SER A 1120 10.52 16.92 15.52
N THR A 1121 10.10 16.12 16.51
CA THR A 1121 8.69 16.00 16.86
C THR A 1121 8.47 16.04 18.36
N ALA A 1122 7.28 16.49 18.75
CA ALA A 1122 6.74 16.37 20.10
C ALA A 1122 5.36 15.70 20.02
N VAL A 1123 5.08 14.75 20.92
CA VAL A 1123 3.84 13.95 20.92
C VAL A 1123 3.26 13.85 22.33
N ALA A 1124 2.02 14.30 22.49
CA ALA A 1124 1.25 14.18 23.71
C ALA A 1124 0.00 13.31 23.49
N THR A 1125 -0.33 12.49 24.49
CA THR A 1125 -1.58 11.72 24.55
C THR A 1125 -2.47 12.23 25.68
N GLY A 1126 -3.77 11.94 25.60
CA GLY A 1126 -4.77 12.49 26.50
C GLY A 1126 -6.18 11.99 26.22
N ASN A 1127 -7.17 12.63 26.84
CA ASN A 1127 -8.58 12.47 26.51
C ASN A 1127 -9.18 13.85 26.16
N ASP A 1128 -10.09 13.88 25.19
CA ASP A 1128 -10.92 15.06 24.93
C ASP A 1128 -11.91 15.26 26.10
N GLY A 1129 -12.11 16.53 26.48
CA GLY A 1129 -13.06 16.98 27.49
C GLY A 1129 -13.55 18.39 27.21
N THR A 1130 -14.24 18.98 28.19
CA THR A 1130 -14.78 20.35 28.09
C THR A 1130 -14.05 21.28 29.05
N TYR A 1131 -13.55 22.41 28.56
CA TYR A 1131 -12.89 23.39 29.41
C TYR A 1131 -13.89 24.06 30.37
N ASN A 1132 -13.65 23.92 31.68
CA ASN A 1132 -14.62 24.32 32.70
C ASN A 1132 -14.41 25.74 33.27
N GLY A 1133 -13.32 26.42 32.89
CA GLY A 1133 -13.07 27.83 33.25
C GLY A 1133 -12.33 28.07 34.58
N ASN A 1134 -11.47 27.14 34.99
CA ASN A 1134 -10.53 27.28 36.11
C ASN A 1134 -9.09 27.19 35.57
#